data_AF-A0A6S6U901-F1
#
_entry.id   AF-A0A6S6U901-F1
#
_cell.length_a   1.000
_cell.length_b   1.000
_cell.length_c   1.000
_cell.angle_alpha   90.00
_cell.angle_beta   90.00
_cell.angle_gamma   90.00
#
_symmetry.space_group_name_H-M   'P 1'
#
loop_
_entity.id
_entity.type
_entity.pdbx_description
1 polymer ?
#
loop_
_entity_poly.entity_id
_entity_poly.type
_entity_poly.pdbx_seq_one_letter_code
_entity_poly.pdbx_strand_id
1 'polypeptide(L)'
;MRLLALAKQLASYHFAWKSVKADSGKGSNLGRGSLNEVKWACSLFEQFTRRRGCYMLELLPTTYKDKSVTIHLRIECVSLVMPVEVIVFCLSGRLNKRIIWLPGAISDVSLRWAEDDVRLQSVDFRLKRLLGGFARKRMLERVSKYHPVSSAQSGIQYLPEFSVFSQKVYFKRLYGLYQDTFASCAGSKVGLIEGVPYAELQAMLNYPSVDLDPESDEFREDALNIHWVTCDFAPKGGGGNMTIFRFVRLFELFGHHQHIWLHNKSSHSDAVAAYESLVRNYQQTSAQVHFIADEPDGFKQATGDIIIATDWQSVWPVLSVSGFKRRFYFVQDYEPSFFAAGGYSLAAGMTYREDLDCICAGPWLEKLMVEQHGRWATKFWLSVDRNVYYPVKDWPSNEVPRVAFYARNSTSRRAVELGLLALEYMVGQGVDFHVDVFGSNEAHTLLRDVSFSWTDWGVLNSDELGDLYRCCDVGMVFSATNYSLVPQEMMACRLAVLELDGDNTRTVFPDGGVVLAEPHPRYIADKLAFLVTHAEERQQVALNGMKWADQFDWEETARAVNADMQHRLVELGYKKEVVSSPQAIKVSVVIPTWNGGDLLMKVLDAVQMQSTPWPYDILVIDSGSNDGSLEKMQNRTDIRLHVIPQSEFSHGGTRNLGVEMTDGEYIAFLTQDALPADEFWLFHLVSALEHDEEAAGAFGKHLPWSDAPLVVKRDIEAHFERLSQYPLYLSKETDRIRFDSGDQGWRQVLHFYSDNNSCMRRSVWEKIPYPVIDYGEDQVWADQIIKAGYKKAYAVNAVVYHSHEYDEKEAFERNRTEADFFYEQFGYLLIEGEER
;
A
#
# COMPACT_ATOMS: atom_id res chain seq x y z
N MET A 1 -34.02 13.47 -57.57
CA MET A 1 -32.93 13.69 -58.55
C MET A 1 -31.66 14.34 -57.97
N ARG A 2 -31.59 14.73 -56.68
CA ARG A 2 -30.36 15.22 -56.02
C ARG A 2 -30.35 14.85 -54.52
N LEU A 3 -29.81 13.74 -53.99
CA LEU A 3 -29.27 12.48 -54.53
C LEU A 3 -28.99 12.47 -56.03
N LEU A 4 -27.75 12.83 -56.37
CA LEU A 4 -26.85 12.02 -57.19
C LEU A 4 -25.67 12.92 -57.57
N ALA A 5 -24.62 12.98 -56.77
CA ALA A 5 -24.35 12.79 -55.33
C ALA A 5 -22.83 12.94 -55.23
N LEU A 6 -22.11 11.82 -55.29
CA LEU A 6 -21.62 11.32 -56.59
C LEU A 6 -21.44 12.43 -57.66
N ALA A 7 -20.25 12.93 -57.91
CA ALA A 7 -18.97 12.43 -57.42
C ALA A 7 -17.90 13.52 -57.59
N LYS A 8 -16.91 13.62 -56.71
CA LYS A 8 -16.64 12.84 -55.49
C LYS A 8 -16.74 13.77 -54.28
N GLN A 9 -17.98 13.98 -53.85
CA GLN A 9 -18.48 14.78 -52.72
C GLN A 9 -17.45 15.44 -51.77
N LEU A 10 -16.86 16.52 -52.27
CA LEU A 10 -16.46 17.71 -51.51
C LEU A 10 -15.39 17.52 -50.45
N ALA A 11 -14.34 16.76 -50.80
CA ALA A 11 -13.00 17.12 -50.39
C ALA A 11 -12.61 18.50 -50.98
N SER A 12 -12.97 19.59 -50.30
CA SER A 12 -12.15 20.81 -50.13
C SER A 12 -12.96 21.99 -49.56
N TYR A 13 -12.28 22.76 -48.70
CA TYR A 13 -12.59 24.10 -48.17
C TYR A 13 -13.49 24.28 -46.93
N HIS A 14 -12.96 25.16 -46.07
CA HIS A 14 -13.54 25.81 -44.89
C HIS A 14 -14.96 26.39 -45.08
N PHE A 15 -15.68 26.70 -43.99
CA PHE A 15 -15.82 28.11 -43.53
C PHE A 15 -16.45 28.29 -42.14
N ALA A 16 -15.92 29.30 -41.43
CA ALA A 16 -16.54 30.17 -40.41
C ALA A 16 -17.65 29.67 -39.45
N TRP A 17 -17.31 29.69 -38.17
CA TRP A 17 -18.20 30.17 -37.11
C TRP A 17 -18.83 31.54 -37.45
N LYS A 18 -20.15 31.69 -37.28
CA LYS A 18 -20.83 33.00 -37.20
C LYS A 18 -21.58 33.18 -35.88
N SER A 19 -21.06 34.11 -35.07
CA SER A 19 -21.72 34.86 -33.99
C SER A 19 -22.74 34.17 -33.07
N VAL A 20 -22.32 33.91 -31.83
CA VAL A 20 -23.23 34.08 -30.68
C VAL A 20 -23.65 35.55 -30.65
N LYS A 21 -24.96 35.83 -30.55
CA LYS A 21 -25.44 37.14 -30.09
C LYS A 21 -25.60 37.05 -28.57
N ALA A 22 -24.78 37.79 -27.84
CA ALA A 22 -25.07 38.07 -26.43
C ALA A 22 -26.26 39.04 -26.39
N ASP A 23 -27.31 38.69 -25.65
CA ASP A 23 -28.42 39.60 -25.40
C ASP A 23 -27.99 40.56 -24.27
N SER A 24 -27.48 41.72 -24.65
CA SER A 24 -26.93 42.67 -23.69
C SER A 24 -28.07 43.46 -23.03
N GLY A 25 -28.42 43.03 -21.81
CA GLY A 25 -29.22 43.79 -20.86
C GLY A 25 -28.52 45.09 -20.43
N LYS A 26 -28.48 46.07 -21.36
CA LYS A 26 -27.97 47.43 -21.23
C LYS A 26 -26.50 47.60 -20.78
N GLY A 27 -25.60 47.23 -21.69
CA GLY A 27 -24.48 48.13 -22.05
C GLY A 27 -23.16 48.03 -21.30
N SER A 28 -22.27 47.12 -21.71
CA SER A 28 -20.97 47.44 -22.36
C SER A 28 -19.98 46.25 -22.39
N ASN A 29 -19.64 45.83 -23.62
CA ASN A 29 -18.34 45.29 -24.04
C ASN A 29 -17.63 44.18 -23.21
N LEU A 30 -18.17 42.96 -23.25
CA LEU A 30 -17.32 41.76 -23.25
C LEU A 30 -16.51 41.71 -24.57
N GLY A 31 -15.18 41.60 -24.45
CA GLY A 31 -14.25 41.68 -25.59
C GLY A 31 -14.25 40.46 -26.52
N ARG A 32 -13.79 40.64 -27.77
CA ARG A 32 -13.80 39.63 -28.85
C ARG A 32 -13.07 38.30 -28.55
N GLY A 33 -12.30 38.20 -27.47
CA GLY A 33 -11.52 36.99 -27.11
C GLY A 33 -12.41 35.78 -26.80
N SER A 34 -13.43 35.98 -25.97
CA SER A 34 -14.32 34.92 -25.45
C SER A 34 -15.19 34.23 -26.50
N LEU A 35 -15.13 34.63 -27.77
CA LEU A 35 -15.83 33.94 -28.85
C LEU A 35 -14.93 32.95 -29.62
N ASN A 36 -13.60 33.09 -29.54
CA ASN A 36 -12.68 32.21 -30.28
C ASN A 36 -12.31 30.94 -29.50
N GLU A 37 -12.33 30.99 -28.16
CA GLU A 37 -11.99 29.84 -27.30
C GLU A 37 -13.08 28.74 -27.32
N VAL A 38 -14.39 29.07 -27.37
CA VAL A 38 -15.45 28.04 -27.57
C VAL A 38 -15.30 27.32 -28.93
N LYS A 39 -14.68 27.95 -29.94
CA LYS A 39 -14.49 27.29 -31.26
C LYS A 39 -13.50 26.14 -31.16
N TRP A 40 -12.42 26.39 -30.42
CA TRP A 40 -11.34 25.46 -30.19
C TRP A 40 -11.81 24.29 -29.32
N ALA A 41 -12.63 24.60 -28.30
CA ALA A 41 -13.34 23.63 -27.47
C ALA A 41 -14.07 22.54 -28.29
N CYS A 42 -14.93 22.95 -29.21
CA CYS A 42 -15.74 22.03 -30.00
C CYS A 42 -14.90 21.15 -30.94
N SER A 43 -13.76 21.67 -31.42
CA SER A 43 -12.87 20.94 -32.33
C SER A 43 -12.12 19.77 -31.66
N LEU A 44 -11.72 19.92 -30.39
CA LEU A 44 -11.05 18.83 -29.66
C LEU A 44 -12.04 17.71 -29.28
N PHE A 45 -13.28 18.11 -28.95
CA PHE A 45 -14.39 17.22 -28.65
C PHE A 45 -14.71 16.28 -29.83
N GLU A 46 -14.77 16.82 -31.05
CA GLU A 46 -15.09 16.07 -32.28
C GLU A 46 -14.09 14.95 -32.59
N GLN A 47 -12.82 15.08 -32.17
CA GLN A 47 -11.83 13.99 -32.31
C GLN A 47 -12.03 12.89 -31.28
N PHE A 48 -12.46 13.23 -30.06
CA PHE A 48 -12.63 12.28 -28.96
C PHE A 48 -13.81 11.32 -29.18
N THR A 49 -14.92 11.80 -29.75
CA THR A 49 -16.13 10.99 -29.97
C THR A 49 -15.98 9.93 -31.07
N ARG A 50 -15.17 10.20 -32.12
CA ARG A 50 -14.95 9.27 -33.23
C ARG A 50 -14.27 7.96 -32.84
N ARG A 51 -13.44 7.92 -31.79
CA ARG A 51 -12.75 6.68 -31.35
C ARG A 51 -13.64 5.70 -30.58
N ARG A 52 -14.85 6.09 -30.13
CA ARG A 52 -15.74 5.28 -29.27
C ARG A 52 -17.16 5.09 -29.82
N GLY A 53 -17.38 5.28 -31.12
CA GLY A 53 -18.66 4.92 -31.79
C GLY A 53 -19.85 5.82 -31.47
N CYS A 54 -19.62 7.04 -30.97
CA CYS A 54 -20.65 8.04 -30.68
C CYS A 54 -20.59 9.19 -31.69
N TYR A 55 -21.74 9.73 -32.11
CA TYR A 55 -21.81 10.81 -33.10
C TYR A 55 -22.56 12.03 -32.53
N MET A 56 -21.90 13.18 -32.51
CA MET A 56 -22.56 14.48 -32.32
C MET A 56 -23.22 14.88 -33.65
N LEU A 57 -24.47 15.36 -33.62
CA LEU A 57 -25.25 15.63 -34.84
C LEU A 57 -25.67 17.08 -35.03
N GLU A 58 -26.04 17.78 -33.95
CA GLU A 58 -26.53 19.16 -34.04
C GLU A 58 -26.30 19.92 -32.73
N LEU A 59 -25.96 21.21 -32.81
CA LEU A 59 -25.85 22.12 -31.68
C LEU A 59 -26.97 23.16 -31.82
N LEU A 60 -27.84 23.23 -30.82
CA LEU A 60 -29.06 24.05 -30.83
C LEU A 60 -28.82 25.40 -30.11
N PRO A 61 -29.68 26.42 -30.31
CA PRO A 61 -29.38 27.80 -29.92
C PRO A 61 -29.06 27.97 -28.43
N THR A 62 -27.88 28.49 -28.13
CA THR A 62 -27.43 28.78 -26.76
C THR A 62 -28.25 29.91 -26.16
N THR A 63 -28.85 29.71 -24.99
CA THR A 63 -29.57 30.79 -24.26
C THR A 63 -28.71 31.34 -23.12
N TYR A 64 -28.77 32.66 -22.93
CA TYR A 64 -28.04 33.39 -21.90
C TYR A 64 -29.04 34.06 -20.96
N LYS A 65 -28.95 33.79 -19.66
CA LYS A 65 -29.78 34.42 -18.64
C LYS A 65 -29.11 34.32 -17.27
N ASP A 66 -29.27 35.35 -16.43
CA ASP A 66 -28.91 35.31 -15.01
C ASP A 66 -27.48 34.82 -14.75
N LYS A 67 -26.51 35.35 -15.52
CA LYS A 67 -25.09 34.95 -15.53
C LYS A 67 -24.84 33.46 -15.79
N SER A 68 -25.64 32.87 -16.69
CA SER A 68 -25.51 31.47 -17.09
C SER A 68 -25.66 31.24 -18.61
N VAL A 69 -24.84 30.32 -19.14
CA VAL A 69 -24.81 29.83 -20.52
C VAL A 69 -25.53 28.48 -20.60
N THR A 70 -26.57 28.32 -21.42
CA THR A 70 -27.20 27.00 -21.65
C THR A 70 -26.89 26.49 -23.06
N ILE A 71 -26.09 25.43 -23.17
CA ILE A 71 -25.70 24.76 -24.43
C ILE A 71 -26.60 23.54 -24.67
N HIS A 72 -27.21 23.45 -25.84
CA HIS A 72 -28.10 22.34 -26.21
C HIS A 72 -27.45 21.46 -27.29
N LEU A 73 -27.39 20.15 -27.06
CA LEU A 73 -26.70 19.16 -27.90
C LEU A 73 -27.64 18.04 -28.34
N ARG A 74 -27.59 17.65 -29.61
CA ARG A 74 -28.26 16.47 -30.17
C ARG A 74 -27.22 15.41 -30.54
N ILE A 75 -27.45 14.19 -30.07
CA ILE A 75 -26.48 13.07 -30.11
C ILE A 75 -27.17 11.82 -30.65
N GLU A 76 -26.51 11.09 -31.55
CA GLU A 76 -26.87 9.68 -31.81
C GLU A 76 -25.75 8.74 -31.37
N CYS A 77 -26.12 7.78 -30.53
CA CYS A 77 -25.34 6.59 -30.26
C CYS A 77 -25.99 5.39 -30.96
N VAL A 78 -25.15 4.46 -31.43
CA VAL A 78 -25.55 3.25 -32.17
C VAL A 78 -25.44 1.98 -31.30
N SER A 79 -24.76 2.06 -30.14
CA SER A 79 -24.60 0.94 -29.20
C SER A 79 -25.54 1.05 -27.99
N LEU A 80 -26.17 -0.07 -27.62
CA LEU A 80 -27.19 -0.16 -26.57
C LEU A 80 -26.63 -0.03 -25.14
N VAL A 81 -25.34 -0.25 -24.92
CA VAL A 81 -24.68 -0.10 -23.60
C VAL A 81 -23.28 0.49 -23.77
N MET A 82 -23.20 1.80 -23.97
CA MET A 82 -21.96 2.56 -23.78
C MET A 82 -22.22 3.89 -23.07
N PRO A 83 -21.30 4.35 -22.21
CA PRO A 83 -21.27 5.73 -21.77
C PRO A 83 -20.82 6.64 -22.92
N VAL A 84 -21.54 7.73 -23.13
CA VAL A 84 -21.13 8.84 -24.00
C VAL A 84 -20.36 9.83 -23.16
N GLU A 85 -19.15 10.13 -23.59
CA GLU A 85 -18.21 11.05 -22.94
C GLU A 85 -18.32 12.43 -23.62
N VAL A 86 -18.82 13.42 -22.90
CA VAL A 86 -19.04 14.79 -23.40
C VAL A 86 -18.02 15.73 -22.75
N ILE A 87 -17.15 16.40 -23.53
CA ILE A 87 -16.01 17.21 -23.03
C ILE A 87 -16.21 18.70 -23.33
N VAL A 88 -16.80 19.46 -22.40
CA VAL A 88 -17.01 20.91 -22.61
C VAL A 88 -15.81 21.71 -22.08
N PHE A 89 -15.40 22.76 -22.82
CA PHE A 89 -14.35 23.69 -22.41
C PHE A 89 -14.96 25.07 -22.16
N CYS A 90 -14.30 25.90 -21.35
CA CYS A 90 -14.76 27.23 -20.96
C CYS A 90 -13.75 28.33 -21.33
N LEU A 91 -14.08 29.58 -21.01
CA LEU A 91 -13.69 30.80 -21.73
C LEU A 91 -12.65 31.69 -21.05
N SER A 92 -11.88 31.12 -20.12
CA SER A 92 -10.84 31.80 -19.33
C SER A 92 -9.42 31.41 -19.75
N GLY A 93 -9.24 30.80 -20.93
CA GLY A 93 -7.96 30.24 -21.37
C GLY A 93 -7.48 28.99 -20.61
N ARG A 94 -8.17 28.53 -19.55
CA ARG A 94 -7.85 27.27 -18.84
C ARG A 94 -8.61 26.08 -19.44
N LEU A 95 -7.85 25.11 -19.97
CA LEU A 95 -8.35 23.93 -20.67
C LEU A 95 -8.96 22.90 -19.69
N ASN A 96 -10.13 23.22 -19.15
CA ASN A 96 -10.86 22.31 -18.27
C ASN A 96 -11.66 21.28 -19.09
N LYS A 97 -11.16 20.05 -19.10
CA LYS A 97 -11.72 18.89 -19.82
C LYS A 97 -12.91 18.29 -19.04
N ARG A 98 -14.07 18.97 -19.03
CA ARG A 98 -15.25 18.51 -18.26
C ARG A 98 -15.94 17.33 -18.93
N ILE A 99 -15.61 16.11 -18.48
CA ILE A 99 -16.27 14.86 -18.89
C ILE A 99 -17.65 14.73 -18.23
N ILE A 100 -18.69 14.64 -19.04
CA ILE A 100 -20.08 14.42 -18.65
C ILE A 100 -20.48 13.01 -19.13
N TRP A 101 -20.94 12.16 -18.20
CA TRP A 101 -21.22 10.74 -18.44
C TRP A 101 -22.71 10.53 -18.75
N LEU A 102 -23.02 10.31 -20.03
CA LEU A 102 -24.39 10.16 -20.50
C LEU A 102 -24.67 8.71 -20.94
N PRO A 103 -25.83 8.12 -20.62
CA PRO A 103 -26.12 6.73 -20.97
C PRO A 103 -26.49 6.57 -22.46
N GLY A 104 -26.09 5.46 -23.08
CA GLY A 104 -26.09 5.26 -24.54
C GLY A 104 -27.41 5.29 -25.32
N ALA A 105 -28.58 5.59 -24.72
CA ALA A 105 -29.87 5.62 -25.40
C ALA A 105 -30.63 6.96 -25.27
N ILE A 106 -29.88 8.07 -25.37
CA ILE A 106 -30.37 9.45 -25.40
C ILE A 106 -30.74 9.91 -26.83
N SER A 107 -31.62 10.92 -26.94
CA SER A 107 -31.90 11.67 -28.19
C SER A 107 -31.45 13.13 -28.13
N ASP A 108 -31.60 13.82 -26.99
CA ASP A 108 -31.31 15.26 -26.84
C ASP A 108 -30.75 15.53 -25.43
N VAL A 109 -29.85 16.52 -25.29
CA VAL A 109 -29.19 16.94 -24.03
C VAL A 109 -29.14 18.47 -23.93
N SER A 110 -29.28 19.03 -22.73
CA SER A 110 -29.13 20.46 -22.42
C SER A 110 -28.20 20.62 -21.21
N LEU A 111 -27.26 21.56 -21.28
CA LEU A 111 -26.21 21.78 -20.30
C LEU A 111 -26.19 23.26 -19.90
N ARG A 112 -26.51 23.61 -18.65
CA ARG A 112 -26.42 25.00 -18.15
C ARG A 112 -25.13 25.21 -17.36
N TRP A 113 -24.49 26.36 -17.50
CA TRP A 113 -23.17 26.70 -16.94
C TRP A 113 -23.16 28.12 -16.35
N ALA A 114 -22.40 28.37 -15.29
CA ALA A 114 -22.16 29.72 -14.77
C ALA A 114 -21.10 30.50 -15.59
N GLU A 115 -21.23 31.83 -15.63
CA GLU A 115 -20.42 32.75 -16.46
C GLU A 115 -18.94 32.88 -16.03
N ASP A 116 -18.65 32.82 -14.73
CA ASP A 116 -17.36 33.32 -14.19
C ASP A 116 -16.20 32.30 -14.10
N ASP A 117 -16.46 30.98 -14.08
CA ASP A 117 -15.50 29.95 -14.57
C ASP A 117 -16.08 28.51 -14.49
N VAL A 118 -16.24 27.85 -15.65
CA VAL A 118 -16.34 26.39 -15.87
C VAL A 118 -17.31 25.54 -15.01
N ARG A 119 -18.22 26.11 -14.21
CA ARG A 119 -19.19 25.33 -13.42
C ARG A 119 -20.46 25.00 -14.21
N LEU A 120 -20.60 23.74 -14.60
CA LEU A 120 -21.86 23.13 -15.02
C LEU A 120 -22.86 23.14 -13.87
N GLN A 121 -23.99 23.83 -14.05
CA GLN A 121 -25.09 23.97 -13.10
C GLN A 121 -26.12 22.83 -13.23
N SER A 122 -26.49 22.42 -14.45
CA SER A 122 -27.46 21.34 -14.67
C SER A 122 -27.22 20.56 -15.97
N VAL A 123 -27.69 19.31 -16.00
CA VAL A 123 -27.65 18.38 -17.15
C VAL A 123 -29.03 17.78 -17.35
N ASP A 124 -29.76 18.24 -18.36
CA ASP A 124 -31.07 17.71 -18.73
C ASP A 124 -30.94 16.82 -19.98
N PHE A 125 -31.62 15.67 -20.03
CA PHE A 125 -31.54 14.77 -21.18
C PHE A 125 -32.85 14.03 -21.47
N ARG A 126 -33.02 13.58 -22.71
CA ARG A 126 -34.22 12.87 -23.19
C ARG A 126 -33.85 11.49 -23.72
N LEU A 127 -34.63 10.46 -23.36
CA LEU A 127 -34.40 9.06 -23.74
C LEU A 127 -35.17 8.65 -25.02
N LYS A 128 -34.57 7.80 -25.86
CA LYS A 128 -35.23 7.24 -27.07
C LYS A 128 -36.44 6.37 -26.69
N ARG A 129 -37.50 6.42 -27.53
CA ARG A 129 -38.85 5.88 -27.24
C ARG A 129 -38.98 4.34 -27.22
N LEU A 130 -37.90 3.59 -27.46
CA LEU A 130 -37.88 2.14 -27.72
C LEU A 130 -37.47 1.27 -26.51
N LEU A 131 -37.24 1.86 -25.33
CA LEU A 131 -36.82 1.11 -24.13
C LEU A 131 -38.02 0.53 -23.36
N GLY A 132 -37.95 -0.78 -23.05
CA GLY A 132 -38.88 -1.44 -22.13
C GLY A 132 -38.75 -0.94 -20.69
N GLY A 133 -39.83 -1.04 -19.92
CA GLY A 133 -39.96 -0.38 -18.60
C GLY A 133 -38.87 -0.74 -17.58
N PHE A 134 -38.44 -2.00 -17.52
CA PHE A 134 -37.41 -2.47 -16.59
C PHE A 134 -36.02 -1.92 -16.94
N ALA A 135 -35.65 -1.92 -18.22
CA ALA A 135 -34.39 -1.34 -18.70
C ALA A 135 -34.34 0.18 -18.46
N ARG A 136 -35.46 0.87 -18.66
CA ARG A 136 -35.58 2.32 -18.41
C ARG A 136 -35.34 2.69 -16.94
N LYS A 137 -35.84 1.89 -15.98
CA LYS A 137 -35.64 2.13 -14.54
C LYS A 137 -34.16 1.97 -14.13
N ARG A 138 -33.55 0.83 -14.45
CA ARG A 138 -32.13 0.52 -14.14
C ARG A 138 -31.13 1.49 -14.78
N MET A 139 -31.50 2.05 -15.94
CA MET A 139 -30.70 3.07 -16.63
C MET A 139 -30.77 4.43 -15.93
N LEU A 140 -31.95 4.87 -15.50
CA LEU A 140 -32.12 6.14 -14.76
C LEU A 140 -31.40 6.12 -13.41
N GLU A 141 -31.49 5.01 -12.67
CA GLU A 141 -30.77 4.79 -11.39
C GLU A 141 -29.23 4.89 -11.56
N ARG A 142 -28.70 4.51 -12.73
CA ARG A 142 -27.27 4.66 -13.04
C ARG A 142 -26.88 6.11 -13.35
N VAL A 143 -27.74 6.92 -13.98
CA VAL A 143 -27.41 8.32 -14.28
C VAL A 143 -27.47 9.22 -13.05
N SER A 144 -28.44 8.98 -12.15
CA SER A 144 -28.53 9.69 -10.87
C SER A 144 -27.30 9.52 -9.97
N LYS A 145 -26.41 8.56 -10.30
CA LYS A 145 -25.12 8.35 -9.63
C LYS A 145 -23.98 9.24 -10.14
N TYR A 146 -24.12 9.85 -11.33
CA TYR A 146 -23.12 10.72 -11.96
C TYR A 146 -23.56 12.19 -12.04
N HIS A 147 -24.87 12.45 -12.04
CA HIS A 147 -25.43 13.79 -11.96
C HIS A 147 -26.65 13.80 -11.01
N PRO A 148 -26.80 14.80 -10.13
CA PRO A 148 -28.00 14.92 -9.29
C PRO A 148 -29.22 15.20 -10.17
N VAL A 149 -30.10 14.21 -10.31
CA VAL A 149 -31.36 14.36 -11.04
C VAL A 149 -32.36 15.09 -10.15
N SER A 150 -32.60 16.37 -10.41
CA SER A 150 -33.67 17.13 -9.76
C SER A 150 -35.05 16.65 -10.25
N SER A 151 -35.65 15.75 -9.48
CA SER A 151 -37.01 15.22 -9.61
C SER A 151 -37.33 14.38 -10.87
N ALA A 152 -37.63 13.11 -10.64
CA ALA A 152 -38.67 12.45 -11.41
C ALA A 152 -40.03 13.03 -10.97
N GLN A 153 -40.42 14.17 -11.57
CA GLN A 153 -41.66 14.93 -11.34
C GLN A 153 -41.96 15.39 -9.89
N SER A 154 -41.89 16.72 -9.68
CA SER A 154 -43.07 17.44 -9.19
C SER A 154 -43.00 18.94 -9.51
N GLY A 155 -43.97 19.47 -10.25
CA GLY A 155 -44.30 20.90 -10.21
C GLY A 155 -43.86 21.79 -11.39
N ILE A 156 -44.87 22.23 -12.17
CA ILE A 156 -45.20 23.65 -12.37
C ILE A 156 -44.25 24.55 -13.21
N GLN A 157 -44.71 24.82 -14.45
CA GLN A 157 -44.90 26.15 -15.10
C GLN A 157 -43.67 27.02 -15.48
N TYR A 158 -43.71 27.94 -16.46
CA TYR A 158 -44.71 28.30 -17.49
C TYR A 158 -43.99 29.03 -18.66
N LEU A 159 -44.26 28.65 -19.93
CA LEU A 159 -44.35 29.48 -21.17
C LEU A 159 -43.21 30.52 -21.50
N PRO A 160 -43.26 31.29 -22.62
CA PRO A 160 -43.24 30.81 -24.00
C PRO A 160 -42.31 31.63 -24.97
N GLU A 161 -42.43 31.41 -26.30
CA GLU A 161 -42.10 32.36 -27.41
C GLU A 161 -40.60 32.70 -27.71
N PHE A 162 -40.13 33.07 -28.92
CA PHE A 162 -40.65 32.99 -30.31
C PHE A 162 -39.49 33.06 -31.37
N SER A 163 -39.75 32.52 -32.57
CA SER A 163 -39.32 32.89 -33.96
C SER A 163 -37.89 33.35 -34.40
N VAL A 164 -37.30 32.54 -35.32
CA VAL A 164 -36.87 32.81 -36.75
C VAL A 164 -36.10 34.10 -37.14
N PHE A 165 -34.89 33.99 -37.79
CA PHE A 165 -34.61 34.40 -39.22
C PHE A 165 -33.12 34.31 -39.74
N SER A 166 -32.95 33.60 -40.87
CA SER A 166 -32.03 33.75 -42.05
C SER A 166 -30.49 34.05 -42.05
N GLN A 167 -29.74 33.08 -42.62
CA GLN A 167 -28.85 33.11 -43.84
C GLN A 167 -27.44 33.80 -43.95
N LYS A 168 -26.43 32.95 -44.25
CA LYS A 168 -25.41 32.96 -45.38
C LYS A 168 -24.09 33.80 -45.43
N VAL A 169 -23.11 33.25 -46.20
CA VAL A 169 -22.04 33.88 -47.05
C VAL A 169 -20.81 34.56 -46.37
N TYR A 170 -19.55 34.57 -46.87
CA TYR A 170 -18.89 34.14 -48.16
C TYR A 170 -17.59 33.26 -47.94
N PHE A 171 -16.47 33.44 -48.68
CA PHE A 171 -15.26 32.55 -48.79
C PHE A 171 -13.93 33.33 -49.04
N LYS A 172 -12.76 32.66 -48.87
CA LYS A 172 -11.54 32.59 -49.76
C LYS A 172 -10.14 33.05 -49.22
N ARG A 173 -9.08 32.30 -49.64
CA ARG A 173 -7.60 32.49 -49.51
C ARG A 173 -6.97 32.24 -48.11
N LEU A 174 -5.72 31.75 -47.97
CA LEU A 174 -4.63 31.45 -48.93
C LEU A 174 -3.73 30.28 -48.44
N TYR A 175 -3.12 29.54 -49.37
CA TYR A 175 -2.05 28.55 -49.12
C TYR A 175 -0.69 29.20 -49.44
N GLY A 176 0.34 28.95 -48.64
CA GLY A 176 1.72 29.34 -49.00
C GLY A 176 2.58 29.80 -47.83
N LEU A 177 3.25 28.85 -47.17
CA LEU A 177 4.59 28.99 -46.59
C LEU A 177 5.04 27.60 -46.12
N TYR A 178 6.01 27.05 -46.83
CA TYR A 178 6.80 25.86 -46.51
C TYR A 178 8.26 26.26 -46.71
N GLN A 179 9.19 25.54 -46.07
CA GLN A 179 10.63 25.79 -46.03
C GLN A 179 11.10 26.80 -44.96
N ASP A 180 12.35 26.58 -44.52
CA ASP A 180 13.14 27.35 -43.54
C ASP A 180 12.76 27.28 -42.05
N THR A 181 12.92 26.09 -41.45
CA THR A 181 13.74 25.88 -40.23
C THR A 181 14.05 24.39 -40.04
N PHE A 182 15.16 23.93 -40.63
CA PHE A 182 15.80 22.65 -40.27
C PHE A 182 17.30 22.75 -40.54
N ALA A 183 18.08 23.15 -39.54
CA ALA A 183 19.54 23.02 -39.53
C ALA A 183 20.10 23.16 -38.09
N SER A 184 21.05 22.28 -37.74
CA SER A 184 21.81 22.20 -36.47
C SER A 184 21.00 21.87 -35.19
N CYS A 185 21.49 21.04 -34.25
CA CYS A 185 22.47 19.93 -34.31
C CYS A 185 22.37 19.12 -33.00
N ALA A 186 22.68 17.82 -33.04
CA ALA A 186 22.75 16.87 -31.92
C ALA A 186 21.42 16.48 -31.20
N GLY A 187 21.29 15.20 -30.81
CA GLY A 187 20.20 14.69 -29.98
C GLY A 187 18.96 14.20 -30.74
N SER A 188 19.05 13.02 -31.39
CA SER A 188 17.88 12.35 -31.96
C SER A 188 16.95 11.83 -30.86
N LYS A 189 15.97 12.65 -30.43
CA LYS A 189 14.83 12.15 -29.65
C LYS A 189 14.08 11.11 -30.49
N VAL A 190 14.13 9.85 -30.06
CA VAL A 190 13.26 8.80 -30.60
C VAL A 190 11.82 9.24 -30.35
N GLY A 191 11.07 9.50 -31.42
CA GLY A 191 9.68 9.90 -31.30
C GLY A 191 8.86 8.75 -30.72
N LEU A 192 8.17 8.99 -29.61
CA LEU A 192 7.18 8.05 -29.07
C LEU A 192 6.18 7.70 -30.18
N ILE A 193 5.91 6.40 -30.35
CA ILE A 193 4.96 5.94 -31.37
C ILE A 193 3.53 6.19 -30.85
N GLU A 194 3.01 7.40 -31.12
CA GLU A 194 1.68 7.82 -30.68
C GLU A 194 0.60 6.80 -31.10
N GLY A 195 -0.10 6.24 -30.11
CA GLY A 195 -1.22 5.31 -30.33
C GLY A 195 -0.86 3.81 -30.26
N VAL A 196 0.37 3.44 -29.92
CA VAL A 196 0.73 2.05 -29.58
C VAL A 196 0.28 1.72 -28.15
N PRO A 197 -0.46 0.62 -27.90
CA PRO A 197 -1.11 0.34 -26.61
C PRO A 197 -0.21 -0.36 -25.56
N TYR A 198 1.11 -0.31 -25.72
CA TYR A 198 2.08 -1.06 -24.89
C TYR A 198 2.96 -0.11 -24.08
N ALA A 199 2.42 0.44 -22.99
CA ALA A 199 3.10 1.45 -22.17
C ALA A 199 4.34 0.88 -21.45
N GLU A 200 4.28 -0.38 -21.04
CA GLU A 200 5.37 -1.05 -20.31
C GLU A 200 6.59 -1.25 -21.22
N LEU A 201 6.36 -1.64 -22.48
CA LEU A 201 7.43 -1.78 -23.48
C LEU A 201 8.02 -0.43 -23.91
N GLN A 202 7.33 0.69 -23.70
CA GLN A 202 7.89 2.03 -23.92
C GLN A 202 8.90 2.42 -22.83
N ALA A 203 8.91 1.76 -21.66
CA ALA A 203 9.93 2.01 -20.62
C ALA A 203 11.35 1.77 -21.15
N MET A 204 11.54 0.78 -22.03
CA MET A 204 12.81 0.47 -22.73
C MET A 204 13.35 1.63 -23.58
N LEU A 205 12.51 2.61 -23.95
CA LEU A 205 12.89 3.81 -24.69
C LEU A 205 13.00 5.05 -23.80
N ASN A 206 12.25 5.07 -22.69
CA ASN A 206 12.17 6.21 -21.77
C ASN A 206 13.34 6.26 -20.78
N TYR A 207 13.93 5.09 -20.49
CA TYR A 207 15.06 4.93 -19.58
C TYR A 207 16.30 4.47 -20.35
N PRO A 208 17.12 5.38 -20.90
CA PRO A 208 18.38 5.02 -21.52
C PRO A 208 19.36 4.49 -20.46
N SER A 209 20.06 3.39 -20.78
CA SER A 209 21.12 2.86 -19.91
C SER A 209 22.29 3.85 -19.81
N VAL A 210 22.84 4.01 -18.61
CA VAL A 210 24.03 4.82 -18.31
C VAL A 210 25.07 3.99 -17.57
N ASP A 211 26.33 4.37 -17.69
CA ASP A 211 27.41 3.79 -16.87
C ASP A 211 27.26 4.24 -15.40
N LEU A 212 27.81 3.46 -14.47
CA LEU A 212 27.86 3.83 -13.05
C LEU A 212 28.98 4.85 -12.80
N ASP A 213 28.68 5.85 -11.99
CA ASP A 213 29.55 6.96 -11.60
C ASP A 213 29.21 7.34 -10.14
N PRO A 214 29.58 6.49 -9.15
CA PRO A 214 29.28 6.72 -7.74
C PRO A 214 30.13 7.84 -7.14
N GLU A 215 29.57 8.58 -6.17
CA GLU A 215 30.23 9.72 -5.53
C GLU A 215 31.47 9.36 -4.68
N SER A 216 31.64 8.07 -4.33
CA SER A 216 32.72 7.57 -3.48
C SER A 216 33.11 6.15 -3.88
N ASP A 217 34.39 5.81 -3.73
CA ASP A 217 34.90 4.44 -3.86
C ASP A 217 34.91 3.67 -2.52
N GLU A 218 34.36 4.24 -1.46
CA GLU A 218 34.32 3.68 -0.10
C GLU A 218 32.88 3.46 0.39
N PHE A 219 32.64 2.38 1.16
CA PHE A 219 31.34 2.03 1.74
C PHE A 219 31.47 1.52 3.19
N ARG A 220 30.37 1.60 3.95
CA ARG A 220 30.28 1.07 5.32
C ARG A 220 29.57 -0.28 5.36
N GLU A 221 30.17 -1.26 6.02
CA GLU A 221 29.58 -2.62 6.14
C GLU A 221 28.38 -2.68 7.09
N ASP A 222 28.22 -1.70 7.96
CA ASP A 222 27.18 -1.60 8.98
C ASP A 222 26.12 -0.53 8.65
N ALA A 223 26.26 0.18 7.54
CA ALA A 223 25.43 1.34 7.18
C ALA A 223 25.40 1.59 5.67
N LEU A 224 25.09 0.56 4.88
CA LEU A 224 24.90 0.71 3.43
C LEU A 224 23.68 1.62 3.15
N ASN A 225 23.76 2.47 2.13
CA ASN A 225 22.58 3.12 1.56
C ASN A 225 22.01 2.27 0.39
N ILE A 226 20.82 1.69 0.59
CA ILE A 226 20.20 0.72 -0.31
C ILE A 226 18.88 1.26 -0.85
N HIS A 227 18.81 1.44 -2.17
CA HIS A 227 17.63 1.88 -2.89
C HIS A 227 16.92 0.70 -3.56
N TRP A 228 15.64 0.50 -3.28
CA TRP A 228 14.80 -0.52 -3.89
C TRP A 228 13.90 0.11 -4.95
N VAL A 229 13.81 -0.48 -6.13
CA VAL A 229 12.89 -0.06 -7.20
C VAL A 229 11.89 -1.17 -7.45
N THR A 230 10.62 -0.89 -7.15
CA THR A 230 9.54 -1.89 -7.20
C THR A 230 8.27 -1.29 -7.78
N CYS A 231 7.40 -2.13 -8.31
CA CYS A 231 6.08 -1.70 -8.75
C CYS A 231 5.21 -1.27 -7.55
N ASP A 232 4.28 -0.36 -7.80
CA ASP A 232 3.20 -0.06 -6.86
C ASP A 232 2.40 -1.33 -6.54
N PHE A 233 2.00 -1.48 -5.27
CA PHE A 233 1.59 -2.76 -4.68
C PHE A 233 0.16 -2.74 -4.15
N ALA A 234 -0.41 -3.92 -3.90
CA ALA A 234 -1.77 -4.03 -3.41
C ALA A 234 -1.88 -3.47 -1.97
N PRO A 235 -2.88 -2.63 -1.63
CA PRO A 235 -2.97 -2.04 -0.29
C PRO A 235 -3.21 -3.05 0.85
N LYS A 236 -3.57 -4.30 0.53
CA LYS A 236 -3.93 -5.36 1.49
C LYS A 236 -3.17 -6.66 1.21
N GLY A 237 -1.85 -6.61 1.34
CA GLY A 237 -0.98 -7.78 1.29
C GLY A 237 -0.70 -8.32 -0.12
N GLY A 238 0.43 -9.03 -0.26
CA GLY A 238 0.83 -9.67 -1.51
C GLY A 238 2.21 -10.32 -1.41
N GLY A 239 2.33 -11.59 -1.77
CA GLY A 239 3.51 -12.41 -1.44
C GLY A 239 4.86 -11.88 -1.97
N GLY A 240 4.91 -11.39 -3.21
CA GLY A 240 6.15 -10.85 -3.79
C GLY A 240 6.61 -9.56 -3.11
N ASN A 241 5.69 -8.64 -2.85
CA ASN A 241 5.98 -7.39 -2.14
C ASN A 241 6.30 -7.64 -0.65
N MET A 242 5.64 -8.62 -0.01
CA MET A 242 5.97 -9.02 1.36
C MET A 242 7.42 -9.53 1.49
N THR A 243 7.91 -10.29 0.51
CA THR A 243 9.30 -10.77 0.51
C THR A 243 10.28 -9.61 0.31
N ILE A 244 10.00 -8.68 -0.61
CA ILE A 244 10.81 -7.45 -0.81
C ILE A 244 10.86 -6.65 0.49
N PHE A 245 9.71 -6.29 1.07
CA PHE A 245 9.65 -5.43 2.25
C PHE A 245 10.19 -6.12 3.52
N ARG A 246 10.20 -7.46 3.57
CA ARG A 246 10.92 -8.21 4.60
C ARG A 246 12.42 -8.02 4.47
N PHE A 247 12.99 -8.07 3.26
CA PHE A 247 14.40 -7.78 3.05
C PHE A 247 14.76 -6.31 3.34
N VAL A 248 13.89 -5.36 2.98
CA VAL A 248 14.03 -3.94 3.37
C VAL A 248 14.17 -3.82 4.90
N ARG A 249 13.21 -4.36 5.66
CA ARG A 249 13.22 -4.31 7.13
C ARG A 249 14.40 -5.07 7.75
N LEU A 250 14.77 -6.23 7.21
CA LEU A 250 15.91 -7.00 7.72
C LEU A 250 17.24 -6.27 7.45
N PHE A 251 17.41 -5.63 6.30
CA PHE A 251 18.60 -4.82 6.02
C PHE A 251 18.66 -3.56 6.89
N GLU A 252 17.50 -2.94 7.19
CA GLU A 252 17.42 -1.89 8.21
C GLU A 252 17.85 -2.42 9.59
N LEU A 253 17.36 -3.59 10.02
CA LEU A 253 17.79 -4.30 11.23
C LEU A 253 19.27 -4.77 11.20
N PHE A 254 19.97 -4.63 10.08
CA PHE A 254 21.42 -4.81 9.97
C PHE A 254 22.21 -3.48 9.95
N GLY A 255 21.51 -2.34 10.11
CA GLY A 255 22.07 -0.99 10.15
C GLY A 255 21.96 -0.19 8.84
N HIS A 256 21.44 -0.78 7.77
CA HIS A 256 21.47 -0.18 6.43
C HIS A 256 20.30 0.77 6.19
N HIS A 257 20.59 1.95 5.65
CA HIS A 257 19.58 2.93 5.24
C HIS A 257 18.80 2.44 4.02
N GLN A 258 17.47 2.62 4.02
CA GLN A 258 16.57 2.09 3.00
C GLN A 258 15.77 3.20 2.31
N HIS A 259 15.73 3.15 0.97
CA HIS A 259 14.81 3.96 0.16
C HIS A 259 13.96 3.06 -0.75
N ILE A 260 12.68 3.37 -0.92
CA ILE A 260 11.75 2.63 -1.78
C ILE A 260 11.22 3.56 -2.88
N TRP A 261 11.52 3.22 -4.13
CA TRP A 261 11.09 3.93 -5.32
C TRP A 261 10.03 3.13 -6.07
N LEU A 262 8.79 3.64 -6.03
CA LEU A 262 7.63 3.04 -6.67
C LEU A 262 7.48 3.52 -8.12
N HIS A 263 7.35 2.58 -9.05
CA HIS A 263 6.89 2.85 -10.41
C HIS A 263 5.48 2.27 -10.65
N ASN A 264 4.88 2.58 -11.80
CA ASN A 264 3.52 2.12 -12.17
C ASN A 264 2.44 2.46 -11.11
N LYS A 265 2.45 3.70 -10.62
CA LYS A 265 1.44 4.29 -9.70
C LYS A 265 0.02 3.95 -10.15
N SER A 266 -0.65 3.10 -9.38
CA SER A 266 -1.89 2.41 -9.78
C SER A 266 -2.81 2.03 -8.61
N SER A 267 -2.24 1.74 -7.44
CA SER A 267 -2.95 1.35 -6.22
C SER A 267 -3.00 2.49 -5.20
N HIS A 268 -1.95 3.31 -5.11
CA HIS A 268 -1.85 4.40 -4.14
C HIS A 268 -1.88 5.79 -4.81
N SER A 269 -2.44 6.79 -4.10
CA SER A 269 -2.57 8.17 -4.60
C SER A 269 -1.27 8.97 -4.53
N ASP A 270 -0.37 8.60 -3.63
CA ASP A 270 0.84 9.32 -3.21
C ASP A 270 1.67 8.40 -2.30
N ALA A 271 2.89 8.85 -1.96
CA ALA A 271 3.82 8.06 -1.15
C ALA A 271 3.33 7.83 0.29
N VAL A 272 2.59 8.77 0.88
CA VAL A 272 2.04 8.63 2.23
C VAL A 272 1.03 7.48 2.27
N ALA A 273 0.11 7.42 1.30
CA ALA A 273 -0.84 6.32 1.16
C ALA A 273 -0.15 4.96 0.91
N ALA A 274 1.01 4.93 0.25
CA ALA A 274 1.81 3.72 0.09
C ALA A 274 2.49 3.30 1.41
N TYR A 275 3.09 4.23 2.15
CA TYR A 275 3.70 3.96 3.45
C TYR A 275 2.66 3.50 4.51
N GLU A 276 1.46 4.09 4.51
CA GLU A 276 0.31 3.61 5.31
C GLU A 276 0.03 2.12 5.07
N SER A 277 -0.04 1.71 3.80
CA SER A 277 -0.28 0.30 3.43
C SER A 277 0.90 -0.59 3.82
N LEU A 278 2.14 -0.13 3.65
CA LEU A 278 3.39 -0.82 4.00
C LEU A 278 3.43 -1.15 5.50
N VAL A 279 3.25 -0.14 6.37
CA VAL A 279 3.29 -0.31 7.83
C VAL A 279 2.16 -1.18 8.35
N ARG A 280 0.95 -1.06 7.78
CA ARG A 280 -0.26 -1.74 8.31
C ARG A 280 -0.46 -3.17 7.78
N ASN A 281 0.09 -3.51 6.61
CA ASN A 281 -0.24 -4.78 5.92
C ASN A 281 1.00 -5.55 5.42
N TYR A 282 2.21 -5.01 5.62
CA TYR A 282 3.45 -5.63 5.16
C TYR A 282 4.51 -5.69 6.26
N GLN A 283 5.42 -4.72 6.30
CA GLN A 283 6.56 -4.68 7.22
C GLN A 283 6.82 -3.21 7.57
N GLN A 284 6.89 -2.89 8.85
CA GLN A 284 7.24 -1.55 9.30
C GLN A 284 8.75 -1.31 9.17
N THR A 285 9.11 -0.10 8.74
CA THR A 285 10.47 0.32 8.39
C THR A 285 10.55 1.84 8.45
N SER A 286 11.71 2.43 8.69
CA SER A 286 11.93 3.89 8.54
C SER A 286 12.04 4.33 7.07
N ALA A 287 12.05 3.38 6.12
CA ALA A 287 12.37 3.62 4.72
C ALA A 287 11.59 4.79 4.10
N GLN A 288 12.30 5.65 3.39
CA GLN A 288 11.69 6.75 2.65
C GLN A 288 11.01 6.20 1.39
N VAL A 289 9.74 6.53 1.19
CA VAL A 289 8.92 6.02 0.08
C VAL A 289 8.70 7.15 -0.93
N HIS A 290 8.97 6.87 -2.20
CA HIS A 290 8.88 7.83 -3.30
C HIS A 290 8.15 7.22 -4.49
N PHE A 291 7.54 8.06 -5.34
CA PHE A 291 7.09 7.66 -6.67
C PHE A 291 7.98 8.27 -7.74
N ILE A 292 8.58 7.44 -8.60
CA ILE A 292 9.45 7.90 -9.71
C ILE A 292 8.70 8.87 -10.64
N ALA A 293 7.38 8.68 -10.78
CA ALA A 293 6.54 9.56 -11.60
C ALA A 293 6.29 10.95 -10.97
N ASP A 294 6.36 11.05 -9.64
CA ASP A 294 6.17 12.31 -8.92
C ASP A 294 7.51 13.07 -8.77
N GLU A 295 8.64 12.34 -8.63
CA GLU A 295 9.99 12.89 -8.41
C GLU A 295 11.04 12.39 -9.44
N PRO A 296 10.81 12.53 -10.77
CA PRO A 296 11.63 11.89 -11.80
C PRO A 296 13.06 12.41 -11.91
N ASP A 297 13.31 13.67 -11.57
CA ASP A 297 14.66 14.24 -11.53
C ASP A 297 15.38 13.91 -10.21
N GLY A 298 14.64 13.73 -9.11
CA GLY A 298 15.17 13.22 -7.84
C GLY A 298 15.65 11.78 -7.98
N PHE A 299 14.84 10.90 -8.58
CA PHE A 299 15.26 9.52 -8.87
C PHE A 299 16.53 9.45 -9.73
N LYS A 300 16.67 10.30 -10.74
CA LYS A 300 17.89 10.36 -11.58
C LYS A 300 19.13 10.86 -10.86
N GLN A 301 18.96 11.67 -9.83
CA GLN A 301 20.02 12.24 -9.01
C GLN A 301 20.28 11.43 -7.74
N ALA A 302 19.54 10.33 -7.53
CA ALA A 302 19.74 9.47 -6.37
C ALA A 302 21.14 8.82 -6.39
N THR A 303 21.80 8.83 -5.24
CA THR A 303 23.12 8.24 -5.03
C THR A 303 23.07 7.30 -3.82
N GLY A 304 23.96 6.30 -3.79
CA GLY A 304 24.02 5.32 -2.71
C GLY A 304 25.03 4.21 -2.97
N ASP A 305 25.05 3.20 -2.11
CA ASP A 305 25.89 2.02 -2.33
C ASP A 305 25.25 1.10 -3.37
N ILE A 306 23.98 0.79 -3.18
CA ILE A 306 23.29 -0.27 -3.91
C ILE A 306 21.93 0.20 -4.40
N ILE A 307 21.59 -0.15 -5.64
CA ILE A 307 20.23 -0.05 -6.16
C ILE A 307 19.72 -1.41 -6.66
N ILE A 308 18.49 -1.77 -6.29
CA ILE A 308 17.91 -3.11 -6.47
C ILE A 308 16.60 -3.03 -7.27
N ALA A 309 16.59 -3.60 -8.47
CA ALA A 309 15.36 -3.88 -9.22
C ALA A 309 14.62 -5.09 -8.62
N THR A 310 13.29 -5.12 -8.63
CA THR A 310 12.49 -6.24 -8.05
C THR A 310 11.53 -6.94 -9.02
N ASP A 311 11.32 -6.36 -10.19
CA ASP A 311 10.53 -6.92 -11.30
C ASP A 311 11.09 -6.45 -12.66
N TRP A 312 10.71 -7.11 -13.75
CA TRP A 312 11.30 -6.86 -15.07
C TRP A 312 11.09 -5.43 -15.60
N GLN A 313 10.11 -4.67 -15.09
CA GLN A 313 9.91 -3.27 -15.49
C GLN A 313 10.77 -2.32 -14.67
N SER A 314 11.00 -2.63 -13.39
CA SER A 314 11.89 -1.85 -12.51
C SER A 314 13.35 -1.81 -12.97
N VAL A 315 13.79 -2.79 -13.77
CA VAL A 315 15.16 -2.84 -14.35
C VAL A 315 15.45 -1.64 -15.25
N TRP A 316 14.48 -1.16 -16.05
CA TRP A 316 14.72 -0.03 -16.97
C TRP A 316 15.03 1.28 -16.21
N PRO A 317 14.24 1.72 -15.20
CA PRO A 317 14.64 2.81 -14.31
C PRO A 317 16.02 2.62 -13.68
N VAL A 318 16.34 1.42 -13.15
CA VAL A 318 17.62 1.13 -12.48
C VAL A 318 18.83 1.28 -13.41
N LEU A 319 18.68 1.00 -14.70
CA LEU A 319 19.74 1.23 -15.69
C LEU A 319 19.98 2.71 -16.02
N SER A 320 19.02 3.59 -15.72
CA SER A 320 19.08 5.03 -16.06
C SER A 320 19.69 5.94 -14.99
N VAL A 321 20.10 5.37 -13.84
CA VAL A 321 20.76 6.09 -12.74
C VAL A 321 22.23 5.69 -12.66
N SER A 322 23.12 6.66 -12.42
CA SER A 322 24.57 6.44 -12.38
C SER A 322 25.15 6.42 -10.96
N GLY A 323 24.53 7.11 -9.99
CA GLY A 323 25.10 7.42 -8.66
C GLY A 323 25.30 6.26 -7.67
N PHE A 324 25.31 5.01 -8.14
CA PHE A 324 25.36 3.81 -7.29
C PHE A 324 26.63 2.99 -7.53
N LYS A 325 27.15 2.35 -6.48
CA LYS A 325 28.34 1.48 -6.61
C LYS A 325 28.03 0.19 -7.36
N ARG A 326 26.85 -0.41 -7.14
CA ARG A 326 26.38 -1.59 -7.90
C ARG A 326 24.85 -1.65 -8.06
N ARG A 327 24.41 -2.21 -9.19
CA ARG A 327 23.02 -2.57 -9.49
C ARG A 327 22.78 -4.05 -9.21
N PHE A 328 21.70 -4.36 -8.53
CA PHE A 328 21.22 -5.72 -8.30
C PHE A 328 19.79 -5.93 -8.82
N TYR A 329 19.40 -7.18 -9.03
CA TYR A 329 18.05 -7.58 -9.37
C TYR A 329 17.60 -8.69 -8.40
N PHE A 330 16.59 -8.40 -7.60
CA PHE A 330 15.92 -9.32 -6.68
C PHE A 330 14.96 -10.23 -7.44
N VAL A 331 15.50 -11.29 -8.04
CA VAL A 331 14.78 -12.23 -8.93
C VAL A 331 13.99 -13.23 -8.09
N GLN A 332 12.68 -13.00 -7.96
CA GLN A 332 11.78 -13.87 -7.19
C GLN A 332 11.21 -15.04 -7.99
N ASP A 333 11.15 -14.91 -9.31
CA ASP A 333 10.57 -15.89 -10.23
C ASP A 333 11.20 -15.73 -11.62
N TYR A 334 10.98 -16.69 -12.52
CA TYR A 334 11.39 -16.54 -13.93
C TYR A 334 10.28 -15.83 -14.72
N GLU A 335 10.30 -14.50 -14.63
CA GLU A 335 9.28 -13.59 -15.15
C GLU A 335 8.96 -13.73 -16.67
N PRO A 336 9.88 -14.14 -17.56
CA PRO A 336 9.55 -14.42 -18.97
C PRO A 336 8.44 -15.45 -19.16
N SER A 337 8.29 -16.40 -18.22
CA SER A 337 7.25 -17.43 -18.21
C SER A 337 5.88 -16.93 -17.74
N PHE A 338 5.76 -15.68 -17.27
CA PHE A 338 4.46 -15.07 -16.96
C PHE A 338 3.67 -14.72 -18.23
N PHE A 339 4.35 -14.68 -19.38
CA PHE A 339 3.80 -14.27 -20.66
C PHE A 339 3.86 -15.42 -21.66
N ALA A 340 2.88 -15.49 -22.57
CA ALA A 340 3.02 -16.29 -23.77
C ALA A 340 4.20 -15.79 -24.62
N ALA A 341 4.84 -16.69 -25.37
CA ALA A 341 5.97 -16.36 -26.24
C ALA A 341 5.63 -15.17 -27.18
N GLY A 342 6.33 -14.06 -26.99
CA GLY A 342 6.00 -12.78 -27.61
C GLY A 342 6.75 -11.61 -26.98
N GLY A 343 6.36 -10.38 -27.32
CA GLY A 343 7.12 -9.15 -26.96
C GLY A 343 7.40 -9.00 -25.46
N TYR A 344 6.40 -9.23 -24.59
CA TYR A 344 6.58 -9.15 -23.14
C TYR A 344 7.51 -10.23 -22.57
N SER A 345 7.37 -11.48 -23.02
CA SER A 345 8.27 -12.59 -22.64
C SER A 345 9.72 -12.31 -23.06
N LEU A 346 9.91 -11.77 -24.28
CA LEU A 346 11.22 -11.38 -24.79
C LEU A 346 11.83 -10.19 -24.02
N ALA A 347 11.02 -9.15 -23.73
CA ALA A 347 11.47 -7.99 -22.97
C ALA A 347 11.88 -8.36 -21.53
N ALA A 348 11.06 -9.16 -20.84
CA ALA A 348 11.41 -9.71 -19.54
C ALA A 348 12.64 -10.65 -19.60
N GLY A 349 12.84 -11.37 -20.71
CA GLY A 349 14.02 -12.23 -20.88
C GLY A 349 15.31 -11.46 -21.21
N MET A 350 15.19 -10.21 -21.66
CA MET A 350 16.33 -9.33 -21.92
C MET A 350 16.91 -8.73 -20.63
N THR A 351 16.10 -8.46 -19.61
CA THR A 351 16.55 -7.80 -18.36
C THR A 351 17.64 -8.60 -17.64
N TYR A 352 17.56 -9.94 -17.64
CA TYR A 352 18.60 -10.82 -17.10
C TYR A 352 19.94 -10.78 -17.86
N ARG A 353 20.04 -10.04 -18.98
CA ARG A 353 21.28 -9.82 -19.74
C ARG A 353 21.88 -8.43 -19.56
N GLU A 354 21.16 -7.53 -18.91
CA GLU A 354 21.61 -6.18 -18.57
C GLU A 354 22.61 -6.22 -17.40
N ASP A 355 23.37 -5.15 -17.16
CA ASP A 355 24.39 -5.12 -16.11
C ASP A 355 23.81 -4.93 -14.69
N LEU A 356 23.23 -6.01 -14.18
CA LEU A 356 22.80 -6.17 -12.80
C LEU A 356 23.30 -7.53 -12.28
N ASP A 357 23.72 -7.57 -11.02
CA ASP A 357 24.00 -8.82 -10.29
C ASP A 357 22.69 -9.36 -9.68
N CYS A 358 22.54 -10.68 -9.50
CA CYS A 358 21.25 -11.26 -9.11
C CYS A 358 21.19 -11.68 -7.63
N ILE A 359 20.04 -11.44 -7.00
CA ILE A 359 19.66 -11.96 -5.68
C ILE A 359 18.44 -12.85 -5.92
N CYS A 360 18.61 -14.16 -5.82
CA CYS A 360 17.65 -15.14 -6.33
C CYS A 360 16.84 -15.82 -5.23
N ALA A 361 15.52 -15.99 -5.44
CA ALA A 361 14.67 -16.80 -4.57
C ALA A 361 14.94 -18.30 -4.77
N GLY A 362 16.00 -18.79 -4.13
CA GLY A 362 16.42 -20.19 -4.06
C GLY A 362 17.39 -20.65 -5.17
N PRO A 363 17.92 -21.87 -5.03
CA PRO A 363 19.04 -22.39 -5.82
C PRO A 363 18.73 -22.60 -7.31
N TRP A 364 17.46 -22.83 -7.68
CA TRP A 364 17.11 -23.01 -9.09
C TRP A 364 17.29 -21.71 -9.90
N LEU A 365 16.85 -20.57 -9.36
CA LEU A 365 17.02 -19.27 -10.00
C LEU A 365 18.49 -18.81 -10.01
N GLU A 366 19.22 -19.03 -8.92
CA GLU A 366 20.67 -18.77 -8.84
C GLU A 366 21.41 -19.51 -9.96
N LYS A 367 21.19 -20.83 -10.05
CA LYS A 367 21.75 -21.67 -11.13
C LYS A 367 21.36 -21.15 -12.51
N LEU A 368 20.10 -20.76 -12.70
CA LEU A 368 19.61 -20.23 -13.98
C LEU A 368 20.32 -18.93 -14.39
N MET A 369 20.49 -18.00 -13.46
CA MET A 369 21.16 -16.71 -13.71
C MET A 369 22.66 -16.89 -14.00
N VAL A 370 23.33 -17.80 -13.29
CA VAL A 370 24.76 -18.12 -13.51
C VAL A 370 24.95 -18.85 -14.84
N GLU A 371 24.28 -20.00 -15.05
CA GLU A 371 24.56 -20.90 -16.17
C GLU A 371 23.99 -20.42 -17.51
N GLN A 372 22.80 -19.80 -17.52
CA GLN A 372 22.14 -19.40 -18.78
C GLN A 372 22.26 -17.91 -19.12
N HIS A 373 22.41 -17.05 -18.10
CA HIS A 373 22.49 -15.59 -18.27
C HIS A 373 23.88 -15.00 -18.00
N GLY A 374 24.82 -15.79 -17.45
CA GLY A 374 26.19 -15.37 -17.20
C GLY A 374 26.32 -14.25 -16.16
N ARG A 375 25.35 -14.15 -15.25
CA ARG A 375 25.34 -13.16 -14.16
C ARG A 375 26.05 -13.70 -12.93
N TRP A 376 26.64 -12.82 -12.12
CA TRP A 376 26.89 -13.14 -10.72
C TRP A 376 25.54 -13.28 -10.02
N ALA A 377 25.38 -14.26 -9.14
CA ALA A 377 24.17 -14.44 -8.36
C ALA A 377 24.49 -14.96 -6.96
N THR A 378 23.74 -14.47 -5.97
CA THR A 378 23.53 -15.12 -4.66
C THR A 378 22.08 -15.59 -4.56
N LYS A 379 21.77 -16.44 -3.58
CA LYS A 379 20.41 -16.90 -3.27
C LYS A 379 20.00 -16.55 -1.85
N PHE A 380 18.70 -16.36 -1.67
CA PHE A 380 18.05 -16.55 -0.38
C PHE A 380 17.14 -17.77 -0.42
N TRP A 381 16.94 -18.40 0.74
CA TRP A 381 15.90 -19.39 0.92
C TRP A 381 14.58 -18.72 1.28
N LEU A 382 13.47 -19.21 0.73
CA LEU A 382 12.17 -18.90 1.31
C LEU A 382 12.10 -19.59 2.69
N SER A 383 11.48 -18.93 3.68
CA SER A 383 11.33 -19.45 5.04
C SER A 383 9.96 -19.09 5.63
N VAL A 384 9.61 -19.66 6.78
CA VAL A 384 8.30 -19.57 7.42
C VAL A 384 8.32 -18.68 8.66
N ASP A 385 7.19 -18.05 8.96
CA ASP A 385 6.96 -17.48 10.29
C ASP A 385 6.56 -18.60 11.26
N ARG A 386 7.43 -18.94 12.21
CA ARG A 386 7.23 -20.04 13.16
C ARG A 386 6.22 -19.72 14.27
N ASN A 387 5.87 -18.45 14.47
CA ASN A 387 4.80 -18.07 15.39
C ASN A 387 3.42 -18.40 14.81
N VAL A 388 3.31 -18.46 13.48
CA VAL A 388 2.08 -18.78 12.74
C VAL A 388 2.05 -20.25 12.30
N TYR A 389 3.14 -20.72 11.68
CA TYR A 389 3.24 -22.04 11.05
C TYR A 389 4.05 -22.99 11.91
N TYR A 390 3.33 -23.76 12.73
CA TYR A 390 3.89 -24.71 13.69
C TYR A 390 3.05 -26.01 13.74
N PRO A 391 3.66 -27.15 14.09
CA PRO A 391 2.95 -28.43 14.18
C PRO A 391 2.12 -28.53 15.47
N VAL A 392 0.97 -29.21 15.37
CA VAL A 392 0.19 -29.61 16.56
C VAL A 392 0.73 -30.90 17.18
N LYS A 393 0.55 -31.03 18.50
CA LYS A 393 0.97 -32.20 19.27
C LYS A 393 0.22 -33.47 18.85
N ASP A 394 -1.10 -33.35 18.75
CA ASP A 394 -2.01 -34.41 18.33
C ASP A 394 -2.60 -34.01 16.97
N TRP A 395 -2.30 -34.77 15.92
CA TRP A 395 -2.80 -34.49 14.57
C TRP A 395 -4.30 -34.83 14.47
N PRO A 396 -5.14 -34.00 13.83
CA PRO A 396 -6.55 -34.34 13.67
C PRO A 396 -6.73 -35.61 12.84
N SER A 397 -7.56 -36.51 13.35
CA SER A 397 -8.00 -37.70 12.63
C SER A 397 -9.32 -37.42 11.93
N ASN A 398 -9.27 -36.89 10.71
CA ASN A 398 -10.46 -36.67 9.90
C ASN A 398 -11.09 -38.02 9.47
N GLU A 399 -12.42 -38.17 9.61
CA GLU A 399 -13.13 -39.37 9.12
C GLU A 399 -13.07 -39.49 7.59
N VAL A 400 -13.08 -38.35 6.90
CA VAL A 400 -12.87 -38.22 5.45
C VAL A 400 -11.62 -37.35 5.26
N PRO A 401 -10.54 -37.87 4.63
CA PRO A 401 -9.28 -37.12 4.49
C PRO A 401 -9.46 -35.78 3.78
N ARG A 402 -8.79 -34.74 4.31
CA ARG A 402 -8.90 -33.36 3.83
C ARG A 402 -7.67 -32.92 3.03
N VAL A 403 -7.90 -32.31 1.87
CA VAL A 403 -6.85 -31.81 0.97
C VAL A 403 -6.88 -30.28 0.92
N ALA A 404 -5.84 -29.62 1.46
CA ALA A 404 -5.66 -28.17 1.33
C ALA A 404 -5.11 -27.83 -0.06
N PHE A 405 -5.93 -27.26 -0.95
CA PHE A 405 -5.56 -26.94 -2.34
C PHE A 405 -5.39 -25.43 -2.56
N TYR A 406 -4.17 -25.01 -2.89
CA TYR A 406 -3.87 -23.62 -3.24
C TYR A 406 -4.29 -23.30 -4.69
N ALA A 407 -5.50 -22.77 -4.87
CA ALA A 407 -6.16 -22.59 -6.16
C ALA A 407 -6.25 -21.12 -6.62
N ARG A 408 -5.10 -20.46 -6.79
CA ARG A 408 -5.06 -19.06 -7.25
C ARG A 408 -5.18 -18.94 -8.78
N ASN A 409 -6.41 -18.87 -9.26
CA ASN A 409 -6.79 -18.70 -10.68
C ASN A 409 -6.22 -17.43 -11.37
N SER A 410 -5.90 -16.37 -10.63
CA SER A 410 -5.31 -15.14 -11.18
C SER A 410 -3.86 -15.29 -11.67
N THR A 411 -3.22 -16.43 -11.42
CA THR A 411 -1.83 -16.72 -11.81
C THR A 411 -1.73 -18.10 -12.44
N SER A 412 -1.63 -18.16 -13.77
CA SER A 412 -1.58 -19.42 -14.56
C SER A 412 -0.52 -20.42 -14.10
N ARG A 413 0.61 -19.95 -13.56
CA ARG A 413 1.68 -20.80 -12.98
C ARG A 413 1.23 -21.69 -11.81
N ARG A 414 0.02 -21.49 -11.26
CA ARG A 414 -0.58 -22.33 -10.22
C ARG A 414 -1.37 -23.53 -10.75
N ALA A 415 -1.45 -23.70 -12.07
CA ALA A 415 -1.96 -24.90 -12.74
C ALA A 415 -3.27 -25.45 -12.14
N VAL A 416 -4.18 -24.56 -11.76
CA VAL A 416 -5.40 -24.89 -11.00
C VAL A 416 -6.27 -25.89 -11.77
N GLU A 417 -6.31 -25.72 -13.09
CA GLU A 417 -7.02 -26.57 -14.04
C GLU A 417 -6.51 -28.02 -14.03
N LEU A 418 -5.20 -28.24 -13.87
CA LEU A 418 -4.64 -29.59 -13.76
C LEU A 418 -5.01 -30.25 -12.43
N GLY A 419 -5.03 -29.48 -11.33
CA GLY A 419 -5.47 -29.95 -10.02
C GLY A 419 -6.94 -30.34 -10.00
N LEU A 420 -7.84 -29.51 -10.56
CA LEU A 420 -9.26 -29.82 -10.66
C LEU A 420 -9.52 -31.09 -11.49
N LEU A 421 -8.84 -31.24 -12.64
CA LEU A 421 -8.93 -32.46 -13.46
C LEU A 421 -8.38 -33.71 -12.76
N ALA A 422 -7.38 -33.56 -11.88
CA ALA A 422 -6.84 -34.66 -11.08
C ALA A 422 -7.84 -35.09 -10.01
N LEU A 423 -8.47 -34.14 -9.31
CA LEU A 423 -9.51 -34.40 -8.31
C LEU A 423 -10.73 -35.10 -8.94
N GLU A 424 -11.21 -34.65 -10.10
CA GLU A 424 -12.26 -35.35 -10.87
C GLU A 424 -11.86 -36.79 -11.24
N TYR A 425 -10.61 -36.99 -11.68
CA TYR A 425 -10.13 -38.34 -11.98
C TYR A 425 -10.07 -39.23 -10.73
N MET A 426 -9.72 -38.67 -9.57
CA MET A 426 -9.67 -39.37 -8.29
C MET A 426 -11.07 -39.78 -7.79
N VAL A 427 -12.12 -38.99 -8.03
CA VAL A 427 -13.51 -39.43 -7.81
C VAL A 427 -13.82 -40.69 -8.63
N GLY A 428 -13.35 -40.74 -9.88
CA GLY A 428 -13.47 -41.91 -10.74
C GLY A 428 -12.73 -43.17 -10.25
N GLN A 429 -11.81 -43.04 -9.29
CA GLN A 429 -11.13 -44.16 -8.63
C GLN A 429 -11.88 -44.69 -7.40
N GLY A 430 -12.94 -44.01 -6.94
CA GLY A 430 -13.69 -44.39 -5.74
C GLY A 430 -12.98 -44.10 -4.42
N VAL A 431 -12.13 -43.07 -4.39
CA VAL A 431 -11.48 -42.57 -3.17
C VAL A 431 -12.38 -41.49 -2.55
N ASP A 432 -12.67 -41.60 -1.26
CA ASP A 432 -13.40 -40.57 -0.49
C ASP A 432 -12.45 -39.50 0.05
N PHE A 433 -12.77 -38.22 -0.18
CA PHE A 433 -11.98 -37.06 0.27
C PHE A 433 -12.82 -35.77 0.30
N HIS A 434 -12.30 -34.75 0.99
CA HIS A 434 -12.81 -33.37 0.96
C HIS A 434 -11.69 -32.40 0.55
N VAL A 435 -12.02 -31.34 -0.19
CA VAL A 435 -11.04 -30.35 -0.69
C VAL A 435 -11.28 -28.97 -0.09
N ASP A 436 -10.32 -28.51 0.72
CA ASP A 436 -10.29 -27.15 1.23
C ASP A 436 -9.52 -26.24 0.27
N VAL A 437 -10.25 -25.39 -0.45
CA VAL A 437 -9.70 -24.54 -1.50
C VAL A 437 -9.42 -23.14 -0.96
N PHE A 438 -8.24 -22.59 -1.24
CA PHE A 438 -7.84 -21.25 -0.78
C PHE A 438 -6.91 -20.54 -1.78
N GLY A 439 -6.71 -19.22 -1.58
CA GLY A 439 -5.79 -18.38 -2.33
C GLY A 439 -6.41 -17.47 -3.39
N SER A 440 -7.74 -17.49 -3.56
CA SER A 440 -8.48 -16.56 -4.44
C SER A 440 -9.95 -16.47 -4.06
N ASN A 441 -10.50 -15.25 -4.00
CA ASN A 441 -11.93 -15.01 -3.76
C ASN A 441 -12.84 -15.44 -4.93
N GLU A 442 -12.27 -15.91 -6.04
CA GLU A 442 -12.99 -16.32 -7.25
C GLU A 442 -12.97 -17.83 -7.49
N ALA A 443 -12.33 -18.63 -6.62
CA ALA A 443 -12.18 -20.07 -6.79
C ALA A 443 -13.53 -20.80 -6.92
N HIS A 444 -14.54 -20.42 -6.15
CA HIS A 444 -15.94 -20.89 -6.25
C HIS A 444 -16.55 -20.83 -7.66
N THR A 445 -15.99 -20.08 -8.61
CA THR A 445 -16.47 -20.05 -10.01
C THR A 445 -16.05 -21.30 -10.79
N LEU A 446 -14.88 -21.86 -10.48
CA LEU A 446 -14.33 -23.08 -11.07
C LEU A 446 -14.88 -24.35 -10.40
N LEU A 447 -15.35 -24.25 -9.16
CA LEU A 447 -15.84 -25.35 -8.33
C LEU A 447 -17.33 -25.69 -8.51
N ARG A 448 -18.06 -25.01 -9.40
CA ARG A 448 -19.53 -25.13 -9.48
C ARG A 448 -20.03 -26.48 -9.98
N ASP A 449 -19.31 -27.07 -10.91
CA ASP A 449 -19.72 -28.26 -11.68
C ASP A 449 -18.81 -29.47 -11.36
N VAL A 450 -18.13 -29.47 -10.20
CA VAL A 450 -17.24 -30.56 -9.76
C VAL A 450 -17.99 -31.67 -9.01
N SER A 451 -17.45 -32.88 -9.06
CA SER A 451 -18.05 -34.11 -8.52
C SER A 451 -17.65 -34.45 -7.08
N PHE A 452 -16.66 -33.74 -6.52
CA PHE A 452 -16.10 -33.98 -5.17
C PHE A 452 -16.61 -32.98 -4.13
N SER A 453 -16.45 -33.32 -2.84
CA SER A 453 -16.80 -32.43 -1.72
C SER A 453 -15.75 -31.34 -1.53
N TRP A 454 -16.16 -30.07 -1.35
CA TRP A 454 -15.24 -28.94 -1.21
C TRP A 454 -15.74 -27.84 -0.27
N THR A 455 -14.81 -27.02 0.21
CA THR A 455 -15.03 -25.73 0.91
C THR A 455 -14.14 -24.68 0.24
N ASP A 456 -14.66 -23.48 -0.05
CA ASP A 456 -13.86 -22.35 -0.56
C ASP A 456 -13.67 -21.33 0.57
N TRP A 457 -12.41 -21.15 0.98
CA TRP A 457 -11.97 -20.23 2.03
C TRP A 457 -11.57 -18.86 1.50
N GLY A 458 -11.53 -18.65 0.17
CA GLY A 458 -11.14 -17.38 -0.43
C GLY A 458 -9.68 -17.01 -0.16
N VAL A 459 -9.42 -15.77 0.25
CA VAL A 459 -8.10 -15.29 0.69
C VAL A 459 -8.10 -15.18 2.21
N LEU A 460 -7.39 -16.12 2.85
CA LEU A 460 -7.17 -16.17 4.29
C LEU A 460 -5.96 -15.31 4.73
N ASN A 461 -5.96 -14.89 5.99
CA ASN A 461 -4.78 -14.33 6.66
C ASN A 461 -3.81 -15.43 7.15
N SER A 462 -2.64 -15.06 7.65
CA SER A 462 -1.59 -16.00 8.03
C SER A 462 -2.02 -17.00 9.11
N ASP A 463 -2.72 -16.54 10.16
CA ASP A 463 -3.19 -17.40 11.27
C ASP A 463 -4.26 -18.39 10.78
N GLU A 464 -5.20 -17.90 9.98
CA GLU A 464 -6.24 -18.72 9.32
C GLU A 464 -5.63 -19.78 8.37
N LEU A 465 -4.55 -19.44 7.66
CA LEU A 465 -3.79 -20.40 6.83
C LEU A 465 -3.10 -21.45 7.69
N GLY A 466 -2.45 -21.05 8.79
CA GLY A 466 -1.84 -21.97 9.74
C GLY A 466 -2.86 -22.97 10.30
N ASP A 467 -4.03 -22.49 10.71
CA ASP A 467 -5.13 -23.33 11.21
C ASP A 467 -5.70 -24.26 10.14
N LEU A 468 -5.88 -23.77 8.91
CA LEU A 468 -6.28 -24.61 7.78
C LEU A 468 -5.28 -25.76 7.56
N TYR A 469 -3.97 -25.45 7.51
CA TYR A 469 -2.94 -26.47 7.30
C TYR A 469 -2.90 -27.50 8.44
N ARG A 470 -3.11 -27.06 9.68
CA ARG A 470 -3.23 -27.93 10.87
C ARG A 470 -4.48 -28.82 10.86
N CYS A 471 -5.53 -28.45 10.11
CA CYS A 471 -6.78 -29.21 10.02
C CYS A 471 -6.80 -30.24 8.86
N CYS A 472 -5.90 -30.13 7.89
CA CYS A 472 -5.88 -31.00 6.71
C CYS A 472 -4.97 -32.24 6.86
N ASP A 473 -5.14 -33.21 5.97
CA ASP A 473 -4.29 -34.41 5.88
C ASP A 473 -3.16 -34.23 4.86
N VAL A 474 -3.48 -33.63 3.70
CA VAL A 474 -2.55 -33.44 2.58
C VAL A 474 -2.64 -32.01 2.07
N GLY A 475 -1.50 -31.41 1.74
CA GLY A 475 -1.40 -30.15 1.01
C GLY A 475 -1.15 -30.40 -0.47
N MET A 476 -1.89 -29.71 -1.34
CA MET A 476 -1.69 -29.72 -2.78
C MET A 476 -1.44 -28.28 -3.26
N VAL A 477 -0.27 -28.05 -3.82
CA VAL A 477 0.17 -26.72 -4.25
C VAL A 477 1.05 -26.85 -5.47
N PHE A 478 0.76 -26.08 -6.52
CA PHE A 478 1.47 -26.20 -7.79
C PHE A 478 2.25 -24.93 -8.17
N SER A 479 3.45 -25.13 -8.71
CA SER A 479 4.28 -24.06 -9.25
C SER A 479 5.00 -24.47 -10.54
N ALA A 480 4.52 -23.94 -11.67
CA ALA A 480 5.08 -24.18 -13.00
C ALA A 480 6.28 -23.28 -13.37
N THR A 481 6.76 -22.43 -12.44
CA THR A 481 7.93 -21.55 -12.63
C THR A 481 8.89 -21.70 -11.43
N ASN A 482 9.26 -20.66 -10.68
CA ASN A 482 9.98 -20.88 -9.42
C ASN A 482 9.09 -21.57 -8.37
N TYR A 483 9.67 -22.23 -7.36
CA TYR A 483 8.91 -22.83 -6.26
C TYR A 483 8.20 -21.76 -5.42
N SER A 484 7.22 -22.20 -4.62
CA SER A 484 6.41 -21.31 -3.78
C SER A 484 6.87 -21.36 -2.32
N LEU A 485 6.51 -20.33 -1.54
CA LEU A 485 6.61 -20.34 -0.07
C LEU A 485 5.58 -21.30 0.56
N VAL A 486 4.38 -21.39 0.00
CA VAL A 486 3.25 -22.19 0.52
C VAL A 486 3.60 -23.66 0.88
N PRO A 487 4.36 -24.43 0.06
CA PRO A 487 4.89 -25.74 0.46
C PRO A 487 5.63 -25.74 1.80
N GLN A 488 6.44 -24.73 2.09
CA GLN A 488 7.18 -24.63 3.35
C GLN A 488 6.26 -24.30 4.52
N GLU A 489 5.29 -23.41 4.34
CA GLU A 489 4.27 -23.10 5.36
C GLU A 489 3.48 -24.36 5.74
N MET A 490 3.06 -25.14 4.74
CA MET A 490 2.43 -26.45 4.91
C MET A 490 3.36 -27.45 5.63
N MET A 491 4.61 -27.58 5.18
CA MET A 491 5.59 -28.48 5.79
C MET A 491 5.93 -28.12 7.24
N ALA A 492 6.03 -26.83 7.58
CA ALA A 492 6.25 -26.35 8.94
C ALA A 492 5.06 -26.66 9.87
N CYS A 493 3.84 -26.59 9.34
CA CYS A 493 2.66 -27.12 10.02
C CYS A 493 2.65 -28.66 10.13
N ARG A 494 3.60 -29.41 9.56
CA ARG A 494 3.64 -30.90 9.45
C ARG A 494 2.54 -31.48 8.54
N LEU A 495 2.16 -30.75 7.49
CA LEU A 495 1.30 -31.24 6.42
C LEU A 495 2.14 -31.92 5.33
N ALA A 496 1.71 -33.08 4.82
CA ALA A 496 2.38 -33.75 3.69
C ALA A 496 2.05 -33.04 2.38
N VAL A 497 3.05 -32.65 1.58
CA VAL A 497 2.85 -31.82 0.38
C VAL A 497 2.99 -32.59 -0.92
N LEU A 498 2.10 -32.30 -1.87
CA LEU A 498 2.14 -32.71 -3.28
C LEU A 498 2.43 -31.48 -4.18
N GLU A 499 3.47 -31.56 -5.01
CA GLU A 499 3.85 -30.58 -6.04
C GLU A 499 3.99 -31.24 -7.42
N LEU A 500 4.11 -30.41 -8.46
CA LEU A 500 4.53 -30.76 -9.79
C LEU A 500 6.02 -31.14 -9.83
N ASP A 501 6.30 -32.18 -10.61
CA ASP A 501 7.64 -32.64 -10.90
C ASP A 501 8.29 -31.81 -12.02
N GLY A 502 9.35 -31.09 -11.68
CA GLY A 502 10.10 -30.24 -12.61
C GLY A 502 11.49 -29.88 -12.06
N ASP A 503 12.38 -29.39 -12.93
CA ASP A 503 13.75 -29.04 -12.52
C ASP A 503 13.78 -27.95 -11.43
N ASN A 504 12.77 -27.08 -11.41
CA ASN A 504 12.53 -26.06 -10.39
C ASN A 504 12.27 -26.66 -9.00
N THR A 505 11.40 -27.66 -8.89
CA THR A 505 11.05 -28.30 -7.61
C THR A 505 12.13 -29.29 -7.17
N ARG A 506 12.69 -30.08 -8.09
CA ARG A 506 13.79 -31.04 -7.84
C ARG A 506 15.10 -30.40 -7.37
N THR A 507 15.37 -29.15 -7.77
CA THR A 507 16.59 -28.43 -7.33
C THR A 507 16.45 -27.90 -5.90
N VAL A 508 15.22 -27.86 -5.36
CA VAL A 508 14.88 -27.21 -4.09
C VAL A 508 14.52 -28.22 -3.01
N PHE A 509 13.53 -29.08 -3.27
CA PHE A 509 13.00 -30.00 -2.27
C PHE A 509 13.83 -31.30 -2.21
N PRO A 510 14.10 -31.85 -1.01
CA PRO A 510 14.85 -33.09 -0.87
C PRO A 510 13.98 -34.30 -1.20
N ASP A 511 14.63 -35.39 -1.63
CA ASP A 511 13.99 -36.67 -1.85
C ASP A 511 13.15 -37.12 -0.63
N GLY A 512 11.85 -37.32 -0.84
CA GLY A 512 10.93 -37.76 0.20
C GLY A 512 10.52 -36.70 1.23
N GLY A 513 10.88 -35.43 1.05
CA GLY A 513 10.31 -34.29 1.81
C GLY A 513 8.99 -33.76 1.22
N VAL A 514 8.84 -33.86 -0.11
CA VAL A 514 7.64 -33.51 -0.87
C VAL A 514 7.37 -34.64 -1.87
N VAL A 515 6.11 -34.96 -2.15
CA VAL A 515 5.76 -35.87 -3.25
C VAL A 515 5.67 -35.07 -4.54
N LEU A 516 6.43 -35.48 -5.55
CA LEU A 516 6.38 -34.89 -6.90
C LEU A 516 5.52 -35.75 -7.83
N ALA A 517 4.71 -35.10 -8.65
CA ALA A 517 3.89 -35.71 -9.70
C ALA A 517 4.12 -35.01 -11.05
N GLU A 518 4.30 -35.77 -12.13
CA GLU A 518 4.33 -35.20 -13.48
C GLU A 518 3.09 -34.32 -13.74
N PRO A 519 3.20 -33.22 -14.53
CA PRO A 519 2.12 -32.27 -14.78
C PRO A 519 1.03 -32.81 -15.73
N HIS A 520 0.36 -33.88 -15.28
CA HIS A 520 -0.66 -34.63 -16.00
C HIS A 520 -1.70 -35.14 -14.99
N PRO A 521 -3.01 -34.86 -15.17
CA PRO A 521 -4.02 -35.07 -14.14
C PRO A 521 -4.06 -36.47 -13.52
N ARG A 522 -3.78 -37.53 -14.29
CA ARG A 522 -3.77 -38.90 -13.76
C ARG A 522 -2.63 -39.15 -12.76
N TYR A 523 -1.42 -38.67 -13.05
CA TYR A 523 -0.28 -38.90 -12.17
C TYR A 523 -0.38 -38.06 -10.89
N ILE A 524 -0.93 -36.84 -11.00
CA ILE A 524 -1.30 -36.01 -9.85
C ILE A 524 -2.32 -36.76 -8.98
N ALA A 525 -3.39 -37.28 -9.58
CA ALA A 525 -4.43 -38.03 -8.88
C ALA A 525 -3.89 -39.30 -8.22
N ASP A 526 -3.09 -40.10 -8.92
CA ASP A 526 -2.51 -41.35 -8.38
C ASP A 526 -1.60 -41.07 -7.17
N LYS A 527 -0.82 -39.98 -7.21
CA LYS A 527 0.02 -39.54 -6.08
C LYS A 527 -0.79 -38.97 -4.91
N LEU A 528 -1.85 -38.21 -5.20
CA LEU A 528 -2.76 -37.69 -4.18
C LEU A 528 -3.55 -38.82 -3.51
N ALA A 529 -4.10 -39.74 -4.29
CA ALA A 529 -4.81 -40.92 -3.81
C ALA A 529 -3.91 -41.80 -2.93
N PHE A 530 -2.65 -41.98 -3.32
CA PHE A 530 -1.65 -42.64 -2.49
C PHE A 530 -1.49 -41.94 -1.14
N LEU A 531 -1.19 -40.63 -1.11
CA LEU A 531 -1.05 -39.88 0.14
C LEU A 531 -2.32 -39.94 1.01
N VAL A 532 -3.50 -39.79 0.42
CA VAL A 532 -4.80 -39.86 1.11
C VAL A 532 -5.01 -41.22 1.79
N THR A 533 -4.70 -42.32 1.09
CA THR A 533 -4.99 -43.69 1.56
C THR A 533 -3.88 -44.33 2.39
N HIS A 534 -2.62 -43.87 2.27
CA HIS A 534 -1.45 -44.47 2.92
C HIS A 534 -0.94 -43.58 4.06
N ALA A 535 -1.46 -43.81 5.27
CA ALA A 535 -1.26 -42.91 6.41
C ALA A 535 0.19 -42.92 6.95
N GLU A 536 0.88 -44.05 6.96
CA GLU A 536 2.27 -44.14 7.46
C GLU A 536 3.24 -43.39 6.54
N GLU A 537 3.11 -43.60 5.23
CA GLU A 537 3.91 -42.91 4.21
C GLU A 537 3.60 -41.41 4.16
N ARG A 538 2.32 -41.02 4.32
CA ARG A 538 1.92 -39.61 4.47
C ARG A 538 2.62 -38.96 5.68
N GLN A 539 2.60 -39.61 6.84
CA GLN A 539 3.29 -39.11 8.03
C GLN A 539 4.81 -39.03 7.83
N GLN A 540 5.42 -39.98 7.13
CA GLN A 540 6.85 -39.97 6.86
C GLN A 540 7.27 -38.81 5.92
N VAL A 541 6.48 -38.53 4.87
CA VAL A 541 6.68 -37.35 4.01
C VAL A 541 6.55 -36.07 4.82
N ALA A 542 5.47 -35.91 5.59
CA ALA A 542 5.26 -34.74 6.44
C ALA A 542 6.41 -34.49 7.42
N LEU A 543 6.92 -35.53 8.08
CA LEU A 543 8.06 -35.42 9.01
C LEU A 543 9.37 -35.06 8.31
N ASN A 544 9.59 -35.53 7.09
CA ASN A 544 10.77 -35.17 6.30
C ASN A 544 10.69 -33.73 5.80
N GLY A 545 9.53 -33.32 5.30
CA GLY A 545 9.26 -31.95 4.84
C GLY A 545 9.41 -30.93 5.98
N MET A 546 8.82 -31.20 7.14
CA MET A 546 8.96 -30.36 8.34
C MET A 546 10.44 -30.17 8.72
N LYS A 547 11.21 -31.26 8.85
CA LYS A 547 12.66 -31.21 9.14
C LYS A 547 13.50 -30.48 8.09
N TRP A 548 13.00 -30.36 6.86
CA TRP A 548 13.66 -29.59 5.81
C TRP A 548 13.30 -28.10 5.89
N ALA A 549 12.01 -27.77 6.04
CA ALA A 549 11.58 -26.40 6.29
C ALA A 549 12.21 -25.81 7.57
N ASP A 550 12.41 -26.65 8.59
CA ASP A 550 13.06 -26.31 9.86
C ASP A 550 14.51 -25.83 9.74
N GLN A 551 15.18 -25.99 8.59
CA GLN A 551 16.58 -25.59 8.38
C GLN A 551 16.76 -24.14 7.91
N PHE A 552 15.66 -23.42 7.66
CA PHE A 552 15.71 -22.06 7.14
C PHE A 552 15.15 -21.05 8.12
N ASP A 553 15.72 -19.86 8.08
CA ASP A 553 15.27 -18.66 8.78
C ASP A 553 15.42 -17.43 7.86
N TRP A 554 14.52 -16.45 8.02
CA TRP A 554 14.51 -15.24 7.20
C TRP A 554 15.67 -14.30 7.50
N GLU A 555 16.07 -14.17 8.76
CA GLU A 555 17.19 -13.33 9.16
C GLU A 555 18.51 -13.97 8.72
N GLU A 556 18.72 -15.27 9.02
CA GLU A 556 19.95 -15.98 8.62
C GLU A 556 20.19 -15.90 7.10
N THR A 557 19.16 -16.14 6.29
CA THR A 557 19.30 -16.06 4.83
C THR A 557 19.49 -14.62 4.32
N ALA A 558 18.93 -13.62 5.00
CA ALA A 558 19.16 -12.22 4.66
C ALA A 558 20.58 -11.77 5.06
N ARG A 559 21.12 -12.24 6.19
CA ARG A 559 22.52 -12.00 6.59
C ARG A 559 23.50 -12.59 5.58
N ALA A 560 23.21 -13.79 5.06
CA ALA A 560 24.01 -14.40 3.99
C ALA A 560 24.01 -13.55 2.70
N VAL A 561 22.84 -13.14 2.21
CA VAL A 561 22.74 -12.24 1.04
C VAL A 561 23.45 -10.91 1.27
N ASN A 562 23.30 -10.31 2.45
CA ASN A 562 23.99 -9.06 2.79
C ASN A 562 25.53 -9.23 2.75
N ALA A 563 26.06 -10.31 3.34
CA ALA A 563 27.49 -10.60 3.31
C ALA A 563 28.00 -10.83 1.87
N ASP A 564 27.24 -11.52 1.02
CA ASP A 564 27.59 -11.71 -0.39
C ASP A 564 27.56 -10.39 -1.18
N MET A 565 26.58 -9.52 -0.93
CA MET A 565 26.52 -8.17 -1.53
C MET A 565 27.72 -7.30 -1.11
N GLN A 566 28.12 -7.35 0.16
CA GLN A 566 29.29 -6.63 0.67
C GLN A 566 30.60 -7.20 0.09
N HIS A 567 30.73 -8.52 0.03
CA HIS A 567 31.85 -9.18 -0.64
C HIS A 567 31.93 -8.78 -2.12
N ARG A 568 30.78 -8.70 -2.79
CA ARG A 568 30.69 -8.29 -4.20
C ARG A 568 31.16 -6.85 -4.43
N LEU A 569 30.88 -5.92 -3.52
CA LEU A 569 31.45 -4.56 -3.60
C LEU A 569 32.99 -4.61 -3.51
N VAL A 570 33.55 -5.44 -2.63
CA VAL A 570 35.02 -5.62 -2.50
C VAL A 570 35.64 -6.24 -3.75
N GLU A 571 35.00 -7.26 -4.35
CA GLU A 571 35.44 -7.86 -5.63
C GLU A 571 35.52 -6.83 -6.77
N LEU A 572 34.60 -5.87 -6.78
CA LEU A 572 34.54 -4.79 -7.76
C LEU A 572 35.54 -3.65 -7.47
N GLY A 573 36.27 -3.72 -6.36
CA GLY A 573 37.33 -2.78 -6.00
C GLY A 573 36.93 -1.67 -5.02
N TYR A 574 35.69 -1.66 -4.52
CA TYR A 574 35.27 -0.69 -3.50
C TYR A 574 35.89 -1.01 -2.14
N LYS A 575 36.28 0.04 -1.41
CA LYS A 575 36.95 -0.09 -0.10
C LYS A 575 35.94 -0.07 1.04
N LYS A 576 36.23 -0.84 2.09
CA LYS A 576 35.51 -0.77 3.37
C LYS A 576 36.04 0.41 4.18
N GLU A 577 35.17 1.29 4.64
CA GLU A 577 35.50 2.31 5.62
C GLU A 577 35.73 1.66 7.01
N VAL A 578 36.78 2.09 7.72
CA VAL A 578 37.09 1.57 9.06
C VAL A 578 36.58 2.55 10.13
N VAL A 579 35.37 2.30 10.62
CA VAL A 579 34.79 3.06 11.73
C VAL A 579 35.39 2.58 13.05
N SER A 580 36.05 3.47 13.79
CA SER A 580 36.76 3.15 15.05
C SER A 580 36.05 3.59 16.33
N SER A 581 34.86 4.17 16.20
CA SER A 581 34.09 4.75 17.30
C SER A 581 32.92 3.84 17.71
N PRO A 582 32.64 3.67 19.02
CA PRO A 582 31.39 3.06 19.46
C PRO A 582 30.19 3.85 18.92
N GLN A 583 29.13 3.16 18.52
CA GLN A 583 27.87 3.78 18.15
C GLN A 583 27.27 4.48 19.38
N ALA A 584 26.86 5.74 19.22
CA ALA A 584 26.22 6.48 20.30
C ALA A 584 24.85 5.88 20.65
N ILE A 585 24.43 6.02 21.91
CA ILE A 585 23.08 5.64 22.35
C ILE A 585 22.06 6.39 21.48
N LYS A 586 21.27 5.64 20.72
CA LYS A 586 20.27 6.19 19.79
C LYS A 586 18.93 6.44 20.49
N VAL A 587 18.60 5.58 21.46
CA VAL A 587 17.35 5.62 22.21
C VAL A 587 17.62 5.44 23.69
N SER A 588 16.91 6.18 24.53
CA SER A 588 16.89 5.95 25.98
C SER A 588 15.49 5.60 26.42
N VAL A 589 15.31 4.43 27.02
CA VAL A 589 14.03 3.96 27.58
C VAL A 589 13.92 4.45 29.02
N VAL A 590 12.89 5.24 29.33
CA VAL A 590 12.67 5.84 30.64
C VAL A 590 11.40 5.26 31.27
N ILE A 591 11.56 4.64 32.45
CA ILE A 591 10.48 3.97 33.18
C ILE A 591 10.34 4.60 34.58
N PRO A 592 9.38 5.50 34.80
CA PRO A 592 8.98 5.92 36.15
C PRO A 592 8.30 4.75 36.88
N THR A 593 8.66 4.51 38.15
CA THR A 593 8.09 3.41 38.94
C THR A 593 7.81 3.79 40.39
N TRP A 594 6.74 3.18 40.92
CA TRP A 594 6.43 3.10 42.34
C TRP A 594 5.64 1.81 42.59
N ASN A 595 6.22 0.91 43.39
CA ASN A 595 5.68 -0.41 43.73
C ASN A 595 5.27 -1.27 42.50
N GLY A 596 6.19 -1.43 41.53
CA GLY A 596 5.97 -2.17 40.29
C GLY A 596 5.98 -3.71 40.40
N GLY A 597 6.34 -4.27 41.54
CA GLY A 597 6.30 -5.69 41.87
C GLY A 597 7.06 -6.61 40.90
N ASP A 598 6.49 -7.79 40.65
CA ASP A 598 7.02 -8.78 39.69
C ASP A 598 6.68 -8.44 38.23
N LEU A 599 5.70 -7.57 37.97
CA LEU A 599 5.34 -7.18 36.62
C LEU A 599 6.43 -6.29 36.00
N LEU A 600 6.94 -5.31 36.75
CA LEU A 600 8.07 -4.49 36.34
C LEU A 600 9.28 -5.34 35.94
N MET A 601 9.58 -6.45 36.63
CA MET A 601 10.70 -7.31 36.26
C MET A 601 10.52 -7.93 34.88
N LYS A 602 9.30 -8.37 34.54
CA LYS A 602 8.97 -8.87 33.19
C LYS A 602 9.03 -7.78 32.13
N VAL A 603 8.62 -6.56 32.47
CA VAL A 603 8.73 -5.39 31.58
C VAL A 603 10.20 -5.10 31.29
N LEU A 604 11.07 -5.06 32.31
CA LEU A 604 12.51 -4.86 32.13
C LEU A 604 13.16 -5.98 31.30
N ASP A 605 12.78 -7.24 31.54
CA ASP A 605 13.26 -8.37 30.72
C ASP A 605 12.84 -8.22 29.25
N ALA A 606 11.59 -7.83 28.97
CA ALA A 606 11.08 -7.63 27.61
C ALA A 606 11.71 -6.40 26.90
N VAL A 607 12.01 -5.33 27.65
CA VAL A 607 12.74 -4.16 27.12
C VAL A 607 14.20 -4.51 26.84
N GLN A 608 14.82 -5.37 27.66
CA GLN A 608 16.21 -5.82 27.45
C GLN A 608 16.37 -6.82 26.29
N MET A 609 15.26 -7.43 25.84
CA MET A 609 15.21 -8.33 24.68
C MET A 609 14.80 -7.60 23.37
N GLN A 610 14.82 -6.26 23.33
CA GLN A 610 14.45 -5.53 22.10
C GLN A 610 15.56 -5.64 21.04
N SER A 611 15.15 -5.98 19.82
CA SER A 611 15.96 -6.16 18.62
C SER A 611 16.02 -4.86 17.80
N THR A 612 17.15 -4.16 17.90
CA THR A 612 17.43 -2.89 17.21
C THR A 612 18.82 -2.88 16.55
N PRO A 613 19.01 -2.18 15.40
CA PRO A 613 20.31 -2.03 14.74
C PRO A 613 21.17 -0.89 15.33
N TRP A 614 20.78 -0.38 16.49
CA TRP A 614 21.45 0.68 17.23
C TRP A 614 21.38 0.38 18.73
N PRO A 615 22.35 0.85 19.54
CA PRO A 615 22.31 0.66 20.98
C PRO A 615 21.27 1.59 21.62
N TYR A 616 20.65 1.07 22.68
CA TYR A 616 19.78 1.81 23.58
C TYR A 616 20.22 1.58 25.02
N ASP A 617 19.74 2.43 25.94
CA ASP A 617 19.90 2.21 27.37
C ASP A 617 18.55 2.31 28.11
N ILE A 618 18.51 1.78 29.34
CA ILE A 618 17.31 1.73 30.17
C ILE A 618 17.58 2.53 31.45
N LEU A 619 16.74 3.53 31.73
CA LEU A 619 16.73 4.31 32.97
C LEU A 619 15.40 4.09 33.70
N VAL A 620 15.48 3.57 34.92
CA VAL A 620 14.34 3.43 35.82
C VAL A 620 14.42 4.49 36.91
N ILE A 621 13.34 5.23 37.13
CA ILE A 621 13.24 6.27 38.16
C ILE A 621 12.24 5.83 39.22
N ASP A 622 12.75 5.35 40.35
CA ASP A 622 11.96 4.90 41.49
C ASP A 622 11.57 6.06 42.40
N SER A 623 10.27 6.17 42.74
CA SER A 623 9.74 7.21 43.62
C SER A 623 9.63 6.76 45.09
N GLY A 624 10.51 5.86 45.53
CA GLY A 624 10.55 5.31 46.89
C GLY A 624 9.69 4.06 47.09
N SER A 625 9.86 3.06 46.23
CA SER A 625 9.16 1.77 46.37
C SER A 625 9.47 1.07 47.69
N ASN A 626 8.44 0.44 48.28
CA ASN A 626 8.51 -0.26 49.56
C ASN A 626 7.96 -1.71 49.53
N ASP A 627 7.58 -2.19 48.34
CA ASP A 627 7.10 -3.56 48.06
C ASP A 627 8.21 -4.58 47.74
N GLY A 628 9.48 -4.14 47.74
CA GLY A 628 10.63 -4.95 47.33
C GLY A 628 11.09 -4.74 45.87
N SER A 629 10.38 -3.93 45.07
CA SER A 629 10.81 -3.57 43.70
C SER A 629 12.21 -2.95 43.68
N LEU A 630 12.49 -2.05 44.63
CA LEU A 630 13.78 -1.36 44.74
C LEU A 630 14.95 -2.33 44.94
N GLU A 631 14.78 -3.35 45.80
CA GLU A 631 15.80 -4.39 46.03
C GLU A 631 16.02 -5.23 44.77
N LYS A 632 14.95 -5.60 44.07
CA LYS A 632 15.06 -6.36 42.80
C LYS A 632 15.80 -5.55 41.73
N MET A 633 15.48 -4.26 41.58
CA MET A 633 16.15 -3.36 40.63
C MET A 633 17.63 -3.12 40.98
N GLN A 634 17.98 -2.98 42.26
CA GLN A 634 19.37 -2.80 42.70
C GLN A 634 20.28 -4.00 42.40
N ASN A 635 19.71 -5.19 42.18
CA ASN A 635 20.44 -6.40 41.80
C ASN A 635 20.63 -6.55 40.27
N ARG A 636 20.09 -5.64 39.46
CA ARG A 636 20.23 -5.62 38.00
C ARG A 636 21.45 -4.80 37.55
N THR A 637 22.11 -5.23 36.48
CA THR A 637 23.28 -4.55 35.88
C THR A 637 23.02 -4.01 34.48
N ASP A 638 21.86 -4.34 33.92
CA ASP A 638 21.35 -4.02 32.59
C ASP A 638 20.51 -2.72 32.58
N ILE A 639 20.21 -2.16 33.76
CA ILE A 639 19.49 -0.90 33.92
C ILE A 639 20.34 0.14 34.65
N ARG A 640 20.07 1.42 34.38
CA ARG A 640 20.41 2.53 35.28
C ARG A 640 19.23 2.76 36.22
N LEU A 641 19.48 2.81 37.53
CA LEU A 641 18.47 3.09 38.55
C LEU A 641 18.73 4.45 39.18
N HIS A 642 17.72 5.32 39.17
CA HIS A 642 17.68 6.55 39.96
C HIS A 642 16.54 6.47 40.98
N VAL A 643 16.74 7.05 42.16
CA VAL A 643 15.75 7.03 43.24
C VAL A 643 15.50 8.46 43.70
N ILE A 644 14.24 8.89 43.65
CA ILE A 644 13.77 10.19 44.14
C ILE A 644 12.84 10.01 45.34
N PRO A 645 12.75 10.98 46.26
CA PRO A 645 11.72 11.00 47.28
C PRO A 645 10.33 11.10 46.65
N GLN A 646 9.33 10.41 47.21
CA GLN A 646 7.94 10.48 46.74
C GLN A 646 7.37 11.93 46.72
N SER A 647 7.91 12.83 47.54
CA SER A 647 7.56 14.26 47.55
C SER A 647 8.11 15.07 46.37
N GLU A 648 9.04 14.52 45.60
CA GLU A 648 9.62 15.12 44.39
C GLU A 648 9.00 14.52 43.11
N PHE A 649 8.21 13.45 43.23
CA PHE A 649 7.49 12.86 42.12
C PHE A 649 6.41 13.81 41.58
N SER A 650 6.48 14.02 40.27
CA SER A 650 5.37 14.51 39.44
C SER A 650 5.46 13.82 38.08
N HIS A 651 4.34 13.56 37.42
CA HIS A 651 4.35 12.77 36.19
C HIS A 651 5.26 13.41 35.10
N GLY A 652 5.05 14.69 34.79
CA GLY A 652 5.92 15.44 33.85
C GLY A 652 7.32 15.76 34.36
N GLY A 653 7.48 16.11 35.65
CA GLY A 653 8.80 16.43 36.21
C GLY A 653 9.75 15.22 36.25
N THR A 654 9.23 14.04 36.61
CA THR A 654 10.00 12.79 36.65
C THR A 654 10.41 12.36 35.23
N ARG A 655 9.52 12.53 34.25
CA ARG A 655 9.82 12.26 32.84
C ARG A 655 10.88 13.22 32.29
N ASN A 656 10.76 14.53 32.55
CA ASN A 656 11.77 15.52 32.20
C ASN A 656 13.14 15.19 32.80
N LEU A 657 13.19 14.84 34.09
CA LEU A 657 14.42 14.38 34.76
C LEU A 657 15.04 13.17 34.04
N GLY A 658 14.20 12.22 33.58
CA GLY A 658 14.67 11.09 32.77
C GLY A 658 15.28 11.51 31.43
N VAL A 659 14.74 12.52 30.75
CA VAL A 659 15.36 13.08 29.54
C VAL A 659 16.68 13.77 29.88
N GLU A 660 16.76 14.53 30.98
CA GLU A 660 17.99 15.22 31.43
C GLU A 660 19.11 14.25 31.85
N MET A 661 18.76 13.06 32.33
CA MET A 661 19.71 12.02 32.78
C MET A 661 20.16 11.05 31.66
N THR A 662 19.69 11.24 30.43
CA THR A 662 19.93 10.35 29.29
C THR A 662 20.56 11.11 28.12
N ASP A 663 21.17 10.37 27.19
CA ASP A 663 21.84 10.94 26.01
C ASP A 663 21.18 10.55 24.68
N GLY A 664 20.20 9.62 24.67
CA GLY A 664 19.55 9.14 23.45
C GLY A 664 18.89 10.24 22.61
N GLU A 665 19.04 10.17 21.28
CA GLU A 665 18.36 11.07 20.31
C GLU A 665 16.83 10.99 20.45
N TYR A 666 16.35 9.78 20.71
CA TYR A 666 14.95 9.45 21.00
C TYR A 666 14.79 9.02 22.46
N ILE A 667 13.66 9.38 23.07
CA ILE A 667 13.30 8.95 24.43
C ILE A 667 12.02 8.12 24.35
N ALA A 668 12.11 6.83 24.69
CA ALA A 668 10.94 5.97 24.78
C ALA A 668 10.42 5.97 26.23
N PHE A 669 9.14 6.25 26.43
CA PHE A 669 8.48 6.12 27.74
C PHE A 669 7.61 4.88 27.78
N LEU A 670 7.70 4.17 28.90
CA LEU A 670 6.97 2.95 29.19
C LEU A 670 6.64 2.94 30.69
N THR A 671 5.44 2.51 31.07
CA THR A 671 5.09 2.37 32.49
C THR A 671 5.49 1.00 33.03
N GLN A 672 5.62 0.90 34.36
CA GLN A 672 6.03 -0.32 35.09
C GLN A 672 5.17 -1.57 34.85
N ASP A 673 4.03 -1.41 34.19
CA ASP A 673 2.95 -2.38 33.97
C ASP A 673 2.58 -2.54 32.48
N ALA A 674 3.26 -1.83 31.58
CA ALA A 674 3.11 -1.97 30.13
C ALA A 674 4.14 -2.95 29.58
N LEU A 675 3.74 -4.18 29.26
CA LEU A 675 4.65 -5.21 28.74
C LEU A 675 4.72 -5.17 27.20
N PRO A 676 5.87 -4.90 26.56
CA PRO A 676 6.05 -5.06 25.11
C PRO A 676 5.57 -6.43 24.62
N ALA A 677 4.78 -6.44 23.54
CA ALA A 677 4.19 -7.66 23.01
C ALA A 677 5.17 -8.50 22.16
N ASP A 678 6.23 -7.88 21.63
CA ASP A 678 7.28 -8.49 20.83
C ASP A 678 8.65 -7.80 21.06
N GLU A 679 9.69 -8.34 20.42
CA GLU A 679 11.06 -7.82 20.44
C GLU A 679 11.28 -6.56 19.58
N PHE A 680 10.27 -6.09 18.85
CA PHE A 680 10.39 -4.99 17.88
C PHE A 680 9.65 -3.71 18.30
N TRP A 681 8.99 -3.70 19.46
CA TRP A 681 8.32 -2.53 20.03
C TRP A 681 9.16 -1.23 19.95
N LEU A 682 10.42 -1.28 20.38
CA LEU A 682 11.31 -0.11 20.38
C LEU A 682 11.70 0.30 18.95
N PHE A 683 11.97 -0.67 18.08
CA PHE A 683 12.23 -0.45 16.66
C PHE A 683 11.03 0.25 15.99
N HIS A 684 9.81 -0.26 16.20
CA HIS A 684 8.59 0.32 15.63
C HIS A 684 8.32 1.76 16.12
N LEU A 685 8.60 2.09 17.38
CA LEU A 685 8.49 3.48 17.86
C LEU A 685 9.47 4.43 17.15
N VAL A 686 10.73 4.00 16.97
CA VAL A 686 11.79 4.81 16.35
C VAL A 686 11.60 4.94 14.85
N SER A 687 11.33 3.85 14.12
CA SER A 687 11.11 3.90 12.66
C SER A 687 9.93 4.79 12.27
N ALA A 688 8.89 4.88 13.12
CA ALA A 688 7.78 5.80 12.92
C ALA A 688 8.17 7.29 13.14
N LEU A 689 9.23 7.58 13.87
CA LEU A 689 9.81 8.91 13.94
C LEU A 689 10.77 9.15 12.77
N GLU A 690 11.70 8.24 12.52
CA GLU A 690 12.73 8.40 11.47
C GLU A 690 12.17 8.53 10.04
N HIS A 691 10.99 7.95 9.76
CA HIS A 691 10.31 8.16 8.48
C HIS A 691 9.84 9.61 8.26
N ASP A 692 9.43 10.34 9.32
CA ASP A 692 8.89 11.71 9.20
C ASP A 692 9.59 12.67 10.19
N GLU A 693 10.47 13.52 9.66
CA GLU A 693 11.21 14.52 10.46
C GLU A 693 10.30 15.52 11.19
N GLU A 694 9.07 15.74 10.72
CA GLU A 694 8.10 16.62 11.38
C GLU A 694 7.34 15.92 12.54
N ALA A 695 7.47 14.60 12.69
CA ALA A 695 6.90 13.86 13.82
C ALA A 695 7.71 14.11 15.10
N ALA A 696 7.11 14.81 16.06
CA ALA A 696 7.75 15.13 17.35
C ALA A 696 7.71 13.96 18.34
N GLY A 697 6.65 13.14 18.28
CA GLY A 697 6.48 11.97 19.12
C GLY A 697 5.57 10.92 18.48
N ALA A 698 5.87 9.65 18.74
CA ALA A 698 5.09 8.48 18.41
C ALA A 698 4.44 7.89 19.67
N PHE A 699 3.26 7.30 19.55
CA PHE A 699 2.65 6.48 20.61
C PHE A 699 2.16 5.16 20.01
N GLY A 700 2.19 4.10 20.80
CA GLY A 700 1.86 2.75 20.36
C GLY A 700 0.44 2.30 20.70
N LYS A 701 0.14 1.02 20.44
CA LYS A 701 -1.14 0.38 20.70
C LYS A 701 -1.11 -0.36 22.04
N HIS A 702 -2.22 -0.35 22.79
CA HIS A 702 -2.40 -1.23 23.96
C HIS A 702 -3.30 -2.42 23.60
N LEU A 703 -2.97 -3.59 24.14
CA LEU A 703 -3.83 -4.77 24.22
C LEU A 703 -4.22 -5.02 25.68
N PRO A 704 -5.46 -5.44 25.95
CA PRO A 704 -5.87 -5.86 27.28
C PRO A 704 -5.21 -7.20 27.67
N TRP A 705 -5.02 -7.43 28.97
CA TRP A 705 -4.59 -8.74 29.46
C TRP A 705 -5.65 -9.82 29.20
N SER A 706 -5.23 -11.07 29.05
CA SER A 706 -6.10 -12.19 28.69
C SER A 706 -7.15 -12.54 29.76
N ASP A 707 -6.90 -12.18 31.01
CA ASP A 707 -7.80 -12.30 32.17
C ASP A 707 -8.62 -11.04 32.46
N ALA A 708 -8.33 -9.90 31.80
CA ALA A 708 -9.03 -8.65 32.02
C ALA A 708 -10.56 -8.75 31.79
N PRO A 709 -11.39 -7.96 32.53
CA PRO A 709 -12.85 -7.97 32.38
C PRO A 709 -13.30 -7.64 30.94
N LEU A 710 -14.40 -8.25 30.49
CA LEU A 710 -14.90 -8.09 29.11
C LEU A 710 -15.21 -6.62 28.73
N VAL A 711 -15.60 -5.79 29.69
CA VAL A 711 -15.85 -4.36 29.47
C VAL A 711 -14.54 -3.61 29.20
N VAL A 712 -13.50 -3.88 30.00
CA VAL A 712 -12.16 -3.30 29.84
C VAL A 712 -11.55 -3.70 28.49
N LYS A 713 -11.68 -4.98 28.10
CA LYS A 713 -11.27 -5.47 26.78
C LYS A 713 -11.93 -4.69 25.66
N ARG A 714 -13.27 -4.66 25.65
CA ARG A 714 -14.08 -3.93 24.67
C ARG A 714 -13.65 -2.47 24.54
N ASP A 715 -13.41 -1.78 25.65
CA ASP A 715 -13.16 -0.34 25.64
C ASP A 715 -11.74 0.00 25.14
N ILE A 716 -10.73 -0.80 25.49
CA ILE A 716 -9.37 -0.68 24.95
C ILE A 716 -9.36 -1.02 23.46
N GLU A 717 -9.96 -2.15 23.07
CA GLU A 717 -10.05 -2.60 21.67
C GLU A 717 -10.76 -1.56 20.80
N ALA A 718 -11.95 -1.10 21.22
CA ALA A 718 -12.70 -0.09 20.48
C ALA A 718 -12.04 1.30 20.48
N HIS A 719 -11.18 1.62 21.44
CA HIS A 719 -10.38 2.85 21.41
C HIS A 719 -9.32 2.79 20.31
N PHE A 720 -8.46 1.76 20.32
CA PHE A 720 -7.39 1.63 19.33
C PHE A 720 -7.90 1.25 17.92
N GLU A 721 -9.03 0.56 17.81
CA GLU A 721 -9.71 0.35 16.52
C GLU A 721 -10.16 1.71 15.92
N ARG A 722 -10.77 2.59 16.72
CA ARG A 722 -11.14 3.94 16.27
C ARG A 722 -9.93 4.79 15.89
N LEU A 723 -8.85 4.74 16.66
CA LEU A 723 -7.59 5.43 16.29
C LEU A 723 -7.02 4.91 14.96
N SER A 724 -7.09 3.60 14.72
CA SER A 724 -6.56 3.00 13.49
C SER A 724 -7.28 3.44 12.20
N GLN A 725 -8.46 4.07 12.30
CA GLN A 725 -9.19 4.65 11.16
C GLN A 725 -8.61 5.98 10.67
N TYR A 726 -7.76 6.63 11.47
CA TYR A 726 -7.05 7.85 11.07
C TYR A 726 -5.67 7.53 10.46
N PRO A 727 -5.08 8.47 9.70
CA PRO A 727 -3.68 8.35 9.26
C PRO A 727 -2.72 8.13 10.43
N LEU A 728 -1.60 7.45 10.17
CA LEU A 728 -0.52 7.23 11.13
C LEU A 728 0.04 8.57 11.63
N TYR A 729 0.14 9.58 10.76
CA TYR A 729 0.64 10.91 11.11
C TYR A 729 -0.49 11.92 11.24
N LEU A 730 -0.63 12.51 12.43
CA LEU A 730 -1.67 13.48 12.76
C LEU A 730 -1.06 14.84 13.07
N SER A 731 -1.61 15.88 12.45
CA SER A 731 -1.27 17.29 12.68
C SER A 731 -2.52 18.15 12.64
N LYS A 732 -2.37 19.45 12.95
CA LYS A 732 -3.41 20.46 12.72
C LYS A 732 -3.85 20.58 11.27
N GLU A 733 -3.03 20.16 10.30
CA GLU A 733 -3.36 20.22 8.87
C GLU A 733 -4.12 18.96 8.38
N THR A 734 -4.09 17.85 9.13
CA THR A 734 -4.79 16.60 8.78
C THR A 734 -6.31 16.80 8.65
N ASP A 735 -6.91 17.62 9.53
CA ASP A 735 -8.21 18.26 9.29
C ASP A 735 -8.16 19.68 9.88
N ARG A 736 -7.78 20.62 9.01
CA ARG A 736 -7.63 22.03 9.37
C ARG A 736 -8.94 22.70 9.76
N ILE A 737 -10.06 22.26 9.19
CA ILE A 737 -11.38 22.86 9.44
C ILE A 737 -11.83 22.53 10.86
N ARG A 738 -11.77 21.25 11.25
CA ARG A 738 -12.09 20.80 12.62
C ARG A 738 -11.09 21.35 13.65
N PHE A 739 -9.83 21.54 13.27
CA PHE A 739 -8.84 22.18 14.13
C PHE A 739 -9.21 23.64 14.43
N ASP A 740 -9.39 24.46 13.39
CA ASP A 740 -9.69 25.90 13.53
C ASP A 740 -11.07 26.17 14.15
N SER A 741 -12.05 25.27 13.97
CA SER A 741 -13.37 25.38 14.63
C SER A 741 -13.36 25.01 16.12
N GLY A 742 -12.28 24.42 16.63
CA GLY A 742 -12.23 23.90 18.00
C GLY A 742 -13.11 22.67 18.23
N ASP A 743 -13.29 21.81 17.22
CA ASP A 743 -14.07 20.57 17.33
C ASP A 743 -13.52 19.67 18.45
N GLN A 744 -14.24 19.54 19.56
CA GLN A 744 -13.74 18.88 20.77
C GLN A 744 -13.32 17.43 20.52
N GLY A 745 -14.11 16.68 19.75
CA GLY A 745 -13.77 15.30 19.39
C GLY A 745 -12.51 15.19 18.53
N TRP A 746 -12.26 16.14 17.63
CA TRP A 746 -11.01 16.20 16.88
C TRP A 746 -9.82 16.58 17.75
N ARG A 747 -10.01 17.54 18.66
CA ARG A 747 -8.96 17.92 19.60
C ARG A 747 -8.56 16.74 20.49
N GLN A 748 -9.51 15.95 20.98
CA GLN A 748 -9.24 14.70 21.70
C GLN A 748 -8.44 13.70 20.87
N VAL A 749 -8.79 13.49 19.60
CA VAL A 749 -8.00 12.64 18.69
C VAL A 749 -6.58 13.19 18.48
N LEU A 750 -6.41 14.52 18.39
CA LEU A 750 -5.09 15.14 18.18
C LEU A 750 -4.21 15.14 19.43
N HIS A 751 -4.75 15.41 20.63
CA HIS A 751 -3.96 15.45 21.85
C HIS A 751 -3.89 14.10 22.59
N PHE A 752 -4.58 13.05 22.14
CA PHE A 752 -4.35 11.72 22.72
C PHE A 752 -2.92 11.24 22.47
N TYR A 753 -2.16 11.04 23.53
CA TYR A 753 -0.80 10.51 23.55
C TYR A 753 -0.65 9.86 24.92
N SER A 754 0.05 8.72 25.02
CA SER A 754 0.06 7.92 26.24
C SER A 754 1.46 7.41 26.54
N ASP A 755 2.06 7.92 27.61
CA ASP A 755 3.40 7.53 28.05
C ASP A 755 3.45 6.18 28.79
N ASN A 756 2.36 5.40 28.72
CA ASN A 756 2.36 3.97 28.91
C ASN A 756 3.07 3.24 27.76
N ASN A 757 3.11 3.84 26.56
CA ASN A 757 3.75 3.32 25.35
C ASN A 757 4.00 4.46 24.35
N SER A 758 5.11 5.18 24.51
CA SER A 758 5.44 6.32 23.65
C SER A 758 6.93 6.47 23.35
N CYS A 759 7.25 7.32 22.37
CA CYS A 759 8.60 7.76 22.08
C CYS A 759 8.62 9.19 21.54
N MET A 760 9.54 10.04 21.99
CA MET A 760 9.69 11.42 21.54
C MET A 760 11.09 11.74 21.02
N ARG A 761 11.19 12.79 20.19
CA ARG A 761 12.48 13.38 19.78
C ARG A 761 13.02 14.31 20.88
N ARG A 762 14.25 14.07 21.36
CA ARG A 762 14.94 14.98 22.31
C ARG A 762 14.98 16.42 21.80
N SER A 763 15.26 16.61 20.52
CA SER A 763 15.36 17.93 19.86
C SER A 763 14.04 18.71 19.76
N VAL A 764 12.91 18.07 20.08
CA VAL A 764 11.61 18.74 20.29
C VAL A 764 11.37 18.99 21.77
N TRP A 765 11.67 18.02 22.64
CA TRP A 765 11.61 18.18 24.09
C TRP A 765 12.44 19.37 24.61
N GLU A 766 13.65 19.59 24.07
CA GLU A 766 14.51 20.75 24.40
C GLU A 766 13.83 22.12 24.14
N LYS A 767 12.80 22.16 23.29
CA LYS A 767 12.03 23.36 22.95
C LYS A 767 10.67 23.40 23.66
N ILE A 768 10.08 22.22 23.89
CA ILE A 768 8.76 21.99 24.46
C ILE A 768 8.90 20.78 25.42
N PRO A 769 9.35 20.97 26.67
CA PRO A 769 9.43 19.89 27.65
C PRO A 769 8.03 19.54 28.19
N TYR A 770 7.90 18.44 28.95
CA TYR A 770 6.62 18.13 29.59
C TYR A 770 6.20 19.22 30.58
N PRO A 771 4.92 19.61 30.61
CA PRO A 771 4.39 20.49 31.64
C PRO A 771 4.40 19.76 32.99
N VAL A 772 4.80 20.47 34.06
CA VAL A 772 4.73 19.94 35.42
C VAL A 772 3.32 20.15 35.96
N ILE A 773 2.46 19.15 35.72
CA ILE A 773 1.08 19.08 36.20
C ILE A 773 0.81 17.72 36.87
N ASP A 774 -0.27 17.64 37.64
CA ASP A 774 -0.57 16.46 38.46
C ASP A 774 -1.01 15.23 37.64
N TYR A 775 -1.59 15.43 36.46
CA TYR A 775 -2.10 14.36 35.58
C TYR A 775 -2.14 14.80 34.11
N GLY A 776 -1.91 13.87 33.17
CA GLY A 776 -2.15 14.04 31.73
C GLY A 776 -1.21 15.01 31.02
N GLU A 777 0.03 15.13 31.51
CA GLU A 777 1.09 15.94 30.90
C GLU A 777 1.41 15.52 29.47
N ASP A 778 1.24 14.23 29.17
CA ASP A 778 1.49 13.60 27.88
C ASP A 778 0.52 14.13 26.81
N GLN A 779 -0.76 14.23 27.17
CA GLN A 779 -1.78 14.84 26.32
C GLN A 779 -1.64 16.35 26.19
N VAL A 780 -1.27 17.07 27.26
CA VAL A 780 -1.04 18.52 27.18
C VAL A 780 0.17 18.82 26.29
N TRP A 781 1.24 18.02 26.39
CA TRP A 781 2.39 18.11 25.48
C TRP A 781 2.03 17.82 24.03
N ALA A 782 1.22 16.78 23.78
CA ALA A 782 0.69 16.46 22.46
C ALA A 782 -0.08 17.63 21.83
N ASP A 783 -0.95 18.32 22.58
CA ASP A 783 -1.62 19.53 22.10
C ASP A 783 -0.62 20.68 21.82
N GLN A 784 0.41 20.85 22.67
CA GLN A 784 1.45 21.86 22.45
C GLN A 784 2.26 21.63 21.17
N ILE A 785 2.74 20.40 20.91
CA ILE A 785 3.50 20.08 19.68
C ILE A 785 2.64 20.26 18.42
N ILE A 786 1.36 19.86 18.46
CA ILE A 786 0.42 20.02 17.35
C ILE A 786 0.12 21.50 17.08
N LYS A 787 -0.06 22.31 18.13
CA LYS A 787 -0.22 23.77 18.01
C LYS A 787 1.05 24.42 17.42
N ALA A 788 2.23 24.03 17.91
CA ALA A 788 3.53 24.47 17.38
C ALA A 788 3.71 24.11 15.89
N GLY A 789 3.10 23.02 15.43
CA GLY A 789 3.03 22.62 14.03
C GLY A 789 3.73 21.32 13.68
N TYR A 790 4.23 20.60 14.68
CA TYR A 790 4.71 19.23 14.50
C TYR A 790 3.54 18.27 14.25
N LYS A 791 3.87 17.06 13.78
CA LYS A 791 2.99 15.89 13.78
C LYS A 791 3.20 15.09 15.06
N LYS A 792 2.23 14.24 15.37
CA LYS A 792 2.45 13.01 16.16
C LYS A 792 2.23 11.78 15.27
N ALA A 793 2.90 10.68 15.60
CA ALA A 793 2.73 9.40 14.92
C ALA A 793 1.97 8.39 15.80
N TYR A 794 1.14 7.55 15.19
CA TYR A 794 0.57 6.35 15.80
C TYR A 794 1.36 5.14 15.29
N ALA A 795 2.29 4.64 16.10
CA ALA A 795 3.11 3.47 15.80
C ALA A 795 2.28 2.20 16.02
N VAL A 796 1.41 1.87 15.06
CA VAL A 796 0.39 0.81 15.19
C VAL A 796 0.93 -0.58 15.57
N ASN A 797 2.19 -0.89 15.19
CA ASN A 797 2.86 -2.15 15.54
C ASN A 797 3.77 -2.05 16.78
N ALA A 798 3.91 -0.89 17.42
CA ALA A 798 4.51 -0.79 18.75
C ALA A 798 3.45 -1.17 19.79
N VAL A 799 3.34 -2.46 20.11
CA VAL A 799 2.24 -2.99 20.93
C VAL A 799 2.71 -3.32 22.34
N VAL A 800 1.91 -2.99 23.35
CA VAL A 800 2.09 -3.44 24.74
C VAL A 800 0.82 -4.10 25.29
N TYR A 801 0.96 -5.04 26.22
CA TYR A 801 -0.12 -5.50 27.08
C TYR A 801 -0.25 -4.55 28.28
N HIS A 802 -1.41 -3.92 28.43
CA HIS A 802 -1.68 -2.94 29.48
C HIS A 802 -3.20 -2.79 29.71
N SER A 803 -3.69 -3.21 30.88
CA SER A 803 -5.06 -2.97 31.33
C SER A 803 -5.17 -3.11 32.85
N HIS A 804 -6.01 -2.29 33.48
CA HIS A 804 -6.32 -2.38 34.91
C HIS A 804 -7.74 -2.87 35.15
N GLU A 805 -7.94 -3.54 36.28
CA GLU A 805 -9.24 -3.70 36.92
C GLU A 805 -9.27 -2.76 38.13
N TYR A 806 -10.34 -1.96 38.24
CA TYR A 806 -10.56 -1.01 39.32
C TYR A 806 -11.85 -1.38 40.04
N ASP A 807 -11.90 -1.21 41.36
CA ASP A 807 -13.18 -1.28 42.08
C ASP A 807 -14.09 -0.08 41.77
N GLU A 808 -15.35 -0.11 42.21
CA GLU A 808 -16.32 0.97 41.94
C GLU A 808 -15.86 2.35 42.43
N LYS A 809 -15.08 2.40 43.53
CA LYS A 809 -14.59 3.63 44.15
C LYS A 809 -13.35 4.13 43.41
N GLU A 810 -12.40 3.26 43.12
CA GLU A 810 -11.21 3.58 42.34
C GLU A 810 -11.58 4.06 40.93
N ALA A 811 -12.53 3.38 40.28
CA ALA A 811 -13.07 3.78 38.98
C ALA A 811 -13.71 5.18 39.05
N PHE A 812 -14.52 5.46 40.07
CA PHE A 812 -15.11 6.80 40.26
C PHE A 812 -14.04 7.87 40.51
N GLU A 813 -13.07 7.63 41.40
CA GLU A 813 -12.01 8.58 41.70
C GLU A 813 -11.13 8.86 40.46
N ARG A 814 -10.79 7.83 39.68
CA ARG A 814 -10.03 7.97 38.43
C ARG A 814 -10.79 8.74 37.35
N ASN A 815 -12.07 8.42 37.13
CA ASN A 815 -12.92 9.14 36.17
C ASN A 815 -13.11 10.61 36.57
N ARG A 816 -13.20 10.91 37.88
CA ARG A 816 -13.26 12.29 38.37
C ARG A 816 -11.96 13.04 38.07
N THR A 817 -10.80 12.48 38.43
CA THR A 817 -9.49 13.10 38.12
C THR A 817 -9.28 13.34 36.63
N GLU A 818 -9.72 12.40 35.78
CA GLU A 818 -9.66 12.55 34.33
C GLU A 818 -10.62 13.63 33.81
N ALA A 819 -11.84 13.73 34.34
CA ALA A 819 -12.80 14.77 34.01
C ALA A 819 -12.34 16.17 34.46
N ASP A 820 -11.81 16.29 35.68
CA ASP A 820 -11.22 17.52 36.23
C ASP A 820 -10.07 17.98 35.32
N PHE A 821 -9.16 17.08 34.96
CA PHE A 821 -8.07 17.34 34.01
C PHE A 821 -8.57 17.86 32.65
N PHE A 822 -9.53 17.18 32.02
CA PHE A 822 -10.05 17.59 30.71
C PHE A 822 -10.78 18.95 30.77
N TYR A 823 -11.41 19.27 31.90
CA TYR A 823 -12.02 20.58 32.13
C TYR A 823 -10.96 21.67 32.34
N GLU A 824 -9.98 21.44 33.22
CA GLU A 824 -8.96 22.44 33.56
C GLU A 824 -8.01 22.76 32.41
N GLN A 825 -7.53 21.74 31.69
CA GLN A 825 -6.51 21.91 30.65
C GLN A 825 -7.10 22.25 29.28
N PHE A 826 -8.32 21.78 28.97
CA PHE A 826 -8.92 21.93 27.64
C PHE A 826 -10.33 22.54 27.63
N GLY A 827 -10.97 22.73 28.79
CA GLY A 827 -12.32 23.31 28.89
C GLY A 827 -13.45 22.36 28.48
N TYR A 828 -13.23 21.03 28.52
CA TYR A 828 -14.24 20.06 28.12
C TYR A 828 -15.23 19.74 29.25
N LEU A 829 -16.50 19.67 28.90
CA LEU A 829 -17.56 19.15 29.76
C LEU A 829 -17.92 17.76 29.23
N LEU A 830 -17.44 16.70 29.88
CA LEU A 830 -17.66 15.32 29.44
C LEU A 830 -19.10 14.83 29.69
N ILE A 831 -19.77 15.41 30.68
CA ILE A 831 -21.17 15.17 31.03
C ILE A 831 -21.82 16.53 31.33
N GLU A 832 -22.97 16.83 30.73
CA GLU A 832 -23.78 17.99 31.11
C GLU A 832 -24.63 17.67 32.35
N GLY A 833 -24.46 18.44 33.43
CA GLY A 833 -25.21 18.34 34.68
C GLY A 833 -25.46 19.71 35.32
N GLU A 834 -26.48 19.82 36.17
CA GLU A 834 -26.87 21.12 36.79
C GLU A 834 -25.99 21.53 37.99
N GLU A 835 -25.18 20.63 38.55
CA GLU A 835 -24.23 20.92 39.65
C GLU A 835 -22.80 20.45 39.28
N ARG A 836 -21.81 21.16 39.84
CA ARG A 836 -20.36 20.92 39.65
C ARG A 836 -19.84 19.82 40.57
#